data_AF-A0A1H9DU37-F1
#
_entry.id   AF-A0A1H9DU37-F1
#
_cell.length_a   1.000
_cell.length_b   1.000
_cell.length_c   1.000
_cell.angle_alpha   90.00
_cell.angle_beta   90.00
_cell.angle_gamma   90.00
#
_symmetry.space_group_name_H-M   'P 1'
#
loop_
_entity.id
_entity.type
_entity.pdbx_description
1 polymer ?
#
loop_
_entity_poly.entity_id
_entity_poly.type
_entity_poly.pdbx_seq_one_letter_code
_entity_poly.pdbx_strand_id
1 'polypeptide(L)'
;MSVGLGIAARFIALWAQAQLLGVSAFLLLAGPQQQAQARLWRARQRRWLLWAALALPLSLLLWIATQAQLLADQPGREPTLDVALLSALIGKTLVGHIWAWRLTLSALMLMLLALSWRGDRLDRRPTLLILLLLAALTAGGASLAGHAAGGDDAWWLMPLNALHIVIASAWLGALPSWLALARLASAPAHDALRPYAIRAFARFSTAALPAMGLIVAAGIVLSLQYTRNEGDWLGTRFGLLMLTKIVLLLLALHQAWRLRQGWLPQMQQHSSQAFAQAARCVSREWALALAILLAAAALAQTTPATHEQPLWYLPFRLSLSATWKVWPTPLVTGLGALAIALGLILGLRSRSAPQAGLRAVALLLCAGGLAATMWALAVPAYPDTFRRSTAPYLTVSIAHGQALFEMHCVACHGRGALGDGVLAKSLPKPPVNLSEPHTALHTVGDMYWWFSHGIPQGGMPGFAAVTSEQDRWDLANFLRAFSQGFEARILSPQIVRNSPWLGAPNFYYETAQGEAELKDWRERQPVLLVFFDPRQAQSRARLDHLAASHALHLQQGLQVLAIAIDGRAPPRALPFTVVTDGAAEIWSAYQLLSRSLGNRGDGQQLGMNRSHAEFLIDRYGYVRARWLPDEDPQGWSACGKLIEQVQALASEPRLRPPPDDHVH
;
A
#
# COMPACT_ATOMS: atom_id res chain seq x y z
N MET A 1 -9.88 7.31 -26.48
CA MET A 1 -8.63 7.59 -27.23
C MET A 1 -7.64 8.47 -26.44
N SER A 2 -8.13 9.36 -25.56
CA SER A 2 -7.33 10.27 -24.72
C SER A 2 -6.29 9.58 -23.82
N VAL A 3 -6.67 8.51 -23.10
CA VAL A 3 -5.76 7.78 -22.19
C VAL A 3 -4.55 7.18 -22.92
N GLY A 4 -4.76 6.52 -24.06
CA GLY A 4 -3.68 5.93 -24.85
C GLY A 4 -2.70 6.99 -25.39
N LEU A 5 -3.22 8.13 -25.83
CA LEU A 5 -2.40 9.27 -26.27
C LEU A 5 -1.59 9.85 -25.10
N GLY A 6 -2.18 9.95 -23.91
CA GLY A 6 -1.49 10.40 -22.68
C GLY A 6 -0.34 9.47 -22.28
N ILE A 7 -0.53 8.13 -22.38
CA ILE A 7 0.52 7.12 -22.18
C ILE A 7 1.64 7.27 -23.20
N ALA A 8 1.32 7.43 -24.48
CA ALA A 8 2.32 7.63 -25.52
C ALA A 8 3.13 8.91 -25.30
N ALA A 9 2.47 10.04 -25.01
CA ALA A 9 3.12 11.31 -24.74
C ALA A 9 4.06 11.21 -23.53
N ARG A 10 3.60 10.59 -22.44
CA ARG A 10 4.40 10.39 -21.23
C ARG A 10 5.57 9.44 -21.47
N PHE A 11 5.38 8.37 -22.22
CA PHE A 11 6.45 7.46 -22.60
C PHE A 11 7.55 8.18 -23.38
N ILE A 12 7.19 8.99 -24.38
CA ILE A 12 8.15 9.76 -25.18
C ILE A 12 8.90 10.76 -24.28
N ALA A 13 8.20 11.45 -23.38
CA ALA A 13 8.82 12.39 -22.44
C ALA A 13 9.84 11.69 -21.53
N LEU A 14 9.45 10.57 -20.91
CA LEU A 14 10.34 9.78 -20.05
C LEU A 14 11.51 9.19 -20.83
N TRP A 15 11.29 8.76 -22.08
CA TRP A 15 12.34 8.23 -22.95
C TRP A 15 13.35 9.33 -23.30
N ALA A 16 12.88 10.47 -23.81
CA ALA A 16 13.73 11.60 -24.20
C ALA A 16 14.56 12.10 -23.01
N GLN A 17 13.92 12.20 -21.86
CA GLN A 17 14.55 12.51 -20.58
C GLN A 17 15.64 11.50 -20.19
N ALA A 18 15.33 10.20 -20.27
CA ALA A 18 16.31 9.16 -20.01
C ALA A 18 17.50 9.26 -20.98
N GLN A 19 17.25 9.50 -22.28
CA GLN A 19 18.32 9.69 -23.26
C GLN A 19 19.24 10.86 -22.90
N LEU A 20 18.68 12.03 -22.56
CA LEU A 20 19.47 13.21 -22.18
C LEU A 20 20.36 12.93 -20.96
N LEU A 21 19.82 12.25 -19.95
CA LEU A 21 20.55 11.94 -18.73
C LEU A 21 21.61 10.84 -18.95
N GLY A 22 21.20 9.69 -19.48
CA GLY A 22 22.05 8.52 -19.58
C GLY A 22 23.14 8.63 -20.66
N VAL A 23 22.87 9.30 -21.79
CA VAL A 23 23.91 9.55 -22.81
C VAL A 23 24.97 10.51 -22.24
N SER A 24 24.55 11.57 -21.54
CA SER A 24 25.48 12.51 -20.89
C SER A 24 26.33 11.81 -19.83
N ALA A 25 25.71 10.97 -18.98
CA ALA A 25 26.41 10.17 -17.98
C ALA A 25 27.41 9.20 -18.63
N PHE A 26 27.01 8.51 -19.70
CA PHE A 26 27.88 7.58 -20.41
C PHE A 26 29.09 8.29 -21.06
N LEU A 27 28.89 9.46 -21.67
CA LEU A 27 29.96 10.26 -22.26
C LEU A 27 30.97 10.77 -21.22
N LEU A 28 30.50 11.11 -20.01
CA LEU A 28 31.35 11.47 -18.87
C LEU A 28 32.19 10.28 -18.40
N LEU A 29 31.57 9.11 -18.23
CA LEU A 29 32.24 7.87 -17.81
C LEU A 29 33.27 7.37 -18.84
N ALA A 30 32.91 7.43 -20.13
CA ALA A 30 33.78 7.04 -21.23
C ALA A 30 35.06 7.90 -21.29
N GLY A 31 35.00 9.15 -20.80
CA GLY A 31 36.16 10.03 -20.70
C GLY A 31 36.66 10.56 -22.06
N PRO A 32 37.62 11.49 -22.03
CA PRO A 32 38.10 12.22 -23.21
C PRO A 32 38.69 11.28 -24.27
N GLN A 33 38.68 11.76 -25.52
CA GLN A 33 38.97 10.94 -26.69
C GLN A 33 40.19 11.47 -27.46
N GLN A 34 41.09 10.57 -27.88
CA GLN A 34 42.21 10.90 -28.76
C GLN A 34 42.09 10.30 -30.17
N GLN A 35 41.31 9.23 -30.36
CA GLN A 35 41.24 8.52 -31.64
C GLN A 35 40.12 9.08 -32.55
N ALA A 36 40.37 9.14 -33.86
CA ALA A 36 39.42 9.67 -34.84
C ALA A 36 38.06 8.96 -34.84
N GLN A 37 38.05 7.64 -34.68
CA GLN A 37 36.82 6.83 -34.75
C GLN A 37 35.84 7.12 -33.59
N ALA A 38 36.31 7.32 -32.35
CA ALA A 38 35.39 7.71 -31.29
C ALA A 38 34.97 9.19 -31.35
N ARG A 39 35.65 10.05 -32.12
CA ARG A 39 35.11 11.39 -32.46
C ARG A 39 33.85 11.26 -33.32
N LEU A 40 33.86 10.36 -34.31
CA LEU A 40 32.67 10.08 -35.14
C LEU A 40 31.52 9.49 -34.31
N TRP A 41 31.82 8.56 -33.39
CA TRP A 41 30.83 8.03 -32.46
C TRP A 41 30.24 9.12 -31.57
N ARG A 42 31.08 9.95 -30.93
CA ARG A 42 30.63 11.10 -30.12
C ARG A 42 29.77 12.07 -30.94
N ALA A 43 30.14 12.38 -32.18
CA ALA A 43 29.34 13.23 -33.06
C ALA A 43 27.93 12.66 -33.32
N ARG A 44 27.79 11.33 -33.45
CA ARG A 44 26.48 10.68 -33.52
C ARG A 44 25.71 10.79 -32.20
N GLN A 45 26.38 10.66 -31.05
CA GLN A 45 25.75 10.88 -29.74
C GLN A 45 25.26 12.32 -29.55
N ARG A 46 26.00 13.33 -30.05
CA ARG A 46 25.57 14.74 -30.02
C ARG A 46 24.28 14.97 -30.80
N ARG A 47 24.17 14.38 -32.00
CA ARG A 47 22.91 14.41 -32.78
C ARG A 47 21.76 13.73 -32.05
N TRP A 48 22.04 12.61 -31.39
CA TRP A 48 21.04 11.89 -30.58
C TRP A 48 20.54 12.72 -29.40
N LEU A 49 21.44 13.39 -28.67
CA LEU A 49 21.08 14.33 -27.60
C LEU A 49 20.20 15.48 -28.10
N LEU A 50 20.49 16.02 -29.30
CA LEU A 50 19.66 17.06 -29.90
C LEU A 50 18.25 16.57 -30.21
N TRP A 51 18.11 15.38 -30.80
CA TRP A 51 16.80 14.78 -31.07
C TRP A 51 16.00 14.56 -29.77
N ALA A 52 16.65 14.07 -28.71
CA ALA A 52 16.01 13.91 -27.41
C ALA A 52 15.60 15.27 -26.80
N ALA A 53 16.44 16.30 -26.93
CA ALA A 53 16.12 17.65 -26.44
C ALA A 53 14.99 18.34 -27.21
N LEU A 54 14.78 18.01 -28.48
CA LEU A 54 13.63 18.47 -29.27
C LEU A 54 12.35 17.67 -28.93
N ALA A 55 12.47 16.36 -28.75
CA ALA A 55 11.32 15.50 -28.44
C ALA A 55 10.71 15.80 -27.06
N LEU A 56 11.54 16.12 -26.07
CA LEU A 56 11.10 16.37 -24.69
C LEU A 56 10.04 17.47 -24.57
N PRO A 57 10.28 18.74 -24.98
CA PRO A 57 9.28 19.80 -24.86
C PRO A 57 8.00 19.49 -25.64
N LEU A 58 8.10 18.93 -26.85
CA LEU A 58 6.93 18.54 -27.66
C LEU A 58 6.07 17.51 -26.94
N SER A 59 6.69 16.49 -26.35
CA SER A 59 5.98 15.47 -25.58
C SER A 59 5.37 16.00 -24.27
N LEU A 60 6.01 16.97 -23.62
CA LEU A 60 5.47 17.65 -22.44
C LEU A 60 4.23 18.50 -22.78
N LEU A 61 4.25 19.21 -23.92
CA LEU A 61 3.10 19.95 -24.44
C LEU A 61 1.94 19.01 -24.77
N LEU A 62 2.22 17.90 -25.45
CA LEU A 62 1.20 16.90 -25.77
C LEU A 62 0.61 16.27 -24.49
N TRP A 63 1.45 15.96 -23.51
CA TRP A 63 1.00 15.36 -22.26
C TRP A 63 0.05 16.30 -21.49
N ILE A 64 0.39 17.58 -21.31
CA ILE A 64 -0.50 18.50 -20.57
C ILE A 64 -1.84 18.70 -21.30
N ALA A 65 -1.83 18.71 -22.64
CA ALA A 65 -3.05 18.76 -23.44
C ALA A 65 -3.96 17.54 -23.16
N THR A 66 -3.38 16.34 -23.08
CA THR A 66 -4.16 15.13 -22.72
C THR A 66 -4.69 15.15 -21.29
N GLN A 67 -3.95 15.75 -20.34
CA GLN A 67 -4.42 15.89 -18.96
C GLN A 67 -5.58 16.89 -18.85
N ALA A 68 -5.48 18.00 -19.57
CA ALA A 68 -6.58 18.96 -19.67
C ALA A 68 -7.84 18.28 -20.27
N GLN A 69 -7.69 17.49 -21.32
CA GLN A 69 -8.82 16.75 -21.90
C GLN A 69 -9.44 15.74 -20.92
N LEU A 70 -8.64 15.00 -20.17
CA LEU A 70 -9.15 14.05 -19.16
C LEU A 70 -9.96 14.74 -18.04
N LEU A 71 -9.62 15.99 -17.70
CA LEU A 71 -10.37 16.80 -16.74
C LEU A 71 -11.66 17.39 -17.35
N ALA A 72 -11.67 17.62 -18.67
CA ALA A 72 -12.82 18.15 -19.40
C ALA A 72 -13.84 17.09 -19.84
N ASP A 73 -13.45 15.80 -19.85
CA ASP A 73 -14.25 14.67 -20.31
C ASP A 73 -15.45 14.44 -19.36
N GLN A 74 -16.46 15.31 -19.48
CA GLN A 74 -17.81 15.11 -18.94
C GLN A 74 -18.65 14.38 -19.99
N PRO A 75 -19.51 13.43 -19.58
CA PRO A 75 -20.37 12.71 -20.52
C PRO A 75 -21.24 13.69 -21.32
N GLY A 76 -21.09 13.71 -22.64
CA GLY A 76 -21.92 14.47 -23.58
C GLY A 76 -21.29 15.72 -24.23
N ARG A 77 -19.99 16.01 -24.02
CA ARG A 77 -19.31 17.16 -24.62
C ARG A 77 -18.22 16.72 -25.61
N GLU A 78 -18.17 17.35 -26.79
CA GLU A 78 -17.10 17.13 -27.78
C GLU A 78 -15.73 17.52 -27.17
N PRO A 79 -14.66 16.73 -27.39
CA PRO A 79 -13.35 16.96 -26.81
C PRO A 79 -12.63 18.13 -27.50
N THR A 80 -13.01 19.36 -27.18
CA THR A 80 -12.31 20.57 -27.62
C THR A 80 -11.28 21.00 -26.57
N LEU A 81 -10.07 21.39 -27.02
CA LEU A 81 -9.06 22.00 -26.16
C LEU A 81 -9.55 23.37 -25.67
N ASP A 82 -10.08 23.41 -24.45
CA ASP A 82 -10.47 24.64 -23.78
C ASP A 82 -9.24 25.36 -23.21
N VAL A 83 -8.92 26.52 -23.79
CA VAL A 83 -7.81 27.38 -23.36
C VAL A 83 -8.01 27.85 -21.91
N ALA A 84 -9.25 28.05 -21.47
CA ALA A 84 -9.54 28.43 -20.09
C ALA A 84 -9.16 27.30 -19.13
N LEU A 85 -9.53 26.06 -19.45
CA LEU A 85 -9.17 24.89 -18.64
C LEU A 85 -7.66 24.66 -18.60
N LEU A 86 -6.98 24.80 -19.75
CA LEU A 86 -5.52 24.68 -19.80
C LEU A 86 -4.84 25.76 -18.96
N SER A 87 -5.33 27.00 -19.02
CA SER A 87 -4.79 28.10 -18.19
C SER A 87 -5.04 27.87 -16.70
N ALA A 88 -6.21 27.33 -16.33
CA ALA A 88 -6.54 26.99 -14.95
C ALA A 88 -5.67 25.83 -14.45
N LEU A 89 -5.48 24.78 -15.25
CA LEU A 89 -4.60 23.67 -14.92
C LEU A 89 -3.17 24.15 -14.68
N ILE A 90 -2.64 25.00 -15.56
CA ILE A 90 -1.26 25.51 -15.44
C ILE A 90 -1.13 26.47 -14.26
N GLY A 91 -2.04 27.44 -14.12
CA GLY A 91 -1.91 28.55 -13.17
C GLY A 91 -2.47 28.28 -11.78
N LYS A 92 -3.35 27.30 -11.59
CA LYS A 92 -4.01 27.03 -10.29
C LYS A 92 -3.65 25.68 -9.67
N THR A 93 -2.88 24.83 -10.36
CA THR A 93 -2.53 23.51 -9.82
C THR A 93 -1.02 23.35 -9.66
N LEU A 94 -0.61 22.61 -8.62
CA LEU A 94 0.80 22.27 -8.41
C LEU A 94 1.38 21.49 -9.61
N VAL A 95 0.59 20.59 -10.19
CA VAL A 95 0.94 19.81 -11.38
C VAL A 95 1.29 20.72 -12.57
N GLY A 96 0.49 21.77 -12.78
CA GLY A 96 0.71 22.80 -13.80
C GLY A 96 2.03 23.57 -13.62
N HIS A 97 2.31 24.01 -12.39
CA HIS A 97 3.56 24.71 -12.07
C HIS A 97 4.79 23.81 -12.26
N ILE A 98 4.73 22.55 -11.83
CA ILE A 98 5.81 21.57 -12.03
C ILE A 98 6.03 21.29 -13.51
N TRP A 99 4.94 21.17 -14.28
CA TRP A 99 5.02 21.03 -15.73
C TRP A 99 5.72 22.23 -16.38
N ALA A 100 5.35 23.46 -16.01
CA ALA A 100 5.97 24.68 -16.54
C ALA A 100 7.46 24.73 -16.22
N TRP A 101 7.84 24.40 -14.98
CA TRP A 101 9.24 24.29 -14.58
C TRP A 101 10.02 23.20 -15.36
N ARG A 102 9.42 22.04 -15.61
CA ARG A 102 10.05 21.01 -16.46
C ARG A 102 10.19 21.46 -17.92
N LEU A 103 9.22 22.23 -18.43
CA LEU A 103 9.29 22.81 -19.77
C LEU A 103 10.42 23.85 -19.86
N THR A 104 10.60 24.72 -18.87
CA THR A 104 11.70 25.70 -18.85
C THR A 104 13.07 25.01 -18.78
N LEU A 105 13.23 24.00 -17.93
CA LEU A 105 14.46 23.19 -17.89
C LEU A 105 14.74 22.51 -19.24
N SER A 106 13.70 22.02 -19.93
CA SER A 106 13.85 21.43 -21.27
C SER A 106 14.32 22.44 -22.32
N ALA A 107 13.81 23.68 -22.26
CA ALA A 107 14.27 24.77 -23.12
C ALA A 107 15.72 25.16 -22.82
N LEU A 108 16.13 25.21 -21.55
CA LEU A 108 17.51 25.47 -21.15
C LEU A 108 18.48 24.39 -21.67
N MET A 109 18.09 23.12 -21.63
CA MET A 109 18.89 22.03 -22.22
C MET A 109 19.04 22.18 -23.74
N LEU A 110 17.94 22.52 -24.44
CA LEU A 110 17.99 22.75 -25.88
C LEU A 110 18.88 23.95 -26.23
N MET A 111 18.78 25.04 -25.47
CA MET A 111 19.64 26.21 -25.60
C MET A 111 21.12 25.86 -25.36
N LEU A 112 21.43 25.11 -24.30
CA LEU A 112 22.79 24.65 -24.01
C LEU A 112 23.35 23.82 -25.17
N LEU A 113 22.58 22.90 -25.72
CA LEU A 113 22.97 22.07 -26.87
C LEU A 113 23.19 22.91 -28.13
N ALA A 114 22.34 23.91 -28.40
CA ALA A 114 22.50 24.82 -29.53
C ALA A 114 23.78 25.66 -29.42
N LEU A 115 24.05 26.25 -28.23
CA LEU A 115 25.23 27.08 -27.97
C LEU A 115 26.55 26.27 -27.97
N SER A 116 26.48 24.98 -27.66
CA SER A 116 27.63 24.07 -27.60
C SER A 116 27.79 23.19 -28.84
N TRP A 117 26.94 23.36 -29.87
CA TRP A 117 26.91 22.52 -31.07
C TRP A 117 28.20 22.58 -31.91
N ARG A 118 28.85 23.75 -31.95
CA ARG A 118 30.06 23.98 -32.74
C ARG A 118 31.31 23.46 -32.04
N GLY A 119 32.12 22.70 -32.79
CA GLY A 119 33.38 22.14 -32.31
C GLY A 119 33.19 21.08 -31.21
N ASP A 120 34.15 21.01 -30.29
CA ASP A 120 34.15 20.04 -29.19
C ASP A 120 33.59 20.60 -27.87
N ARG A 121 32.87 21.74 -27.92
CA ARG A 121 32.33 22.41 -26.72
C ARG A 121 31.36 21.53 -25.92
N LEU A 122 30.51 20.75 -26.61
CA LEU A 122 29.59 19.80 -25.98
C LEU A 122 30.30 18.61 -25.34
N ASP A 123 31.49 18.23 -25.82
CA ASP A 123 32.27 17.13 -25.24
C ASP A 123 33.09 17.54 -24.00
N ARG A 124 33.10 18.84 -23.67
CA ARG A 124 33.76 19.36 -22.47
C ARG A 124 33.00 18.88 -21.22
N ARG A 125 33.76 18.40 -20.23
CA ARG A 125 33.24 17.99 -18.92
C ARG A 125 32.23 18.97 -18.29
N PRO A 126 32.50 20.29 -18.18
CA PRO A 126 31.53 21.21 -17.59
C PRO A 126 30.19 21.25 -18.34
N THR A 127 30.20 21.25 -19.67
CA THR A 127 28.97 21.26 -20.48
C THR A 127 28.15 20.00 -20.23
N LEU A 128 28.80 18.82 -20.22
CA LEU A 128 28.12 17.55 -19.95
C LEU A 128 27.59 17.47 -18.51
N LEU A 129 28.31 18.03 -17.53
CA LEU A 129 27.84 18.09 -16.14
C LEU A 129 26.61 19.00 -15.98
N ILE A 130 26.59 20.17 -16.65
CA ILE A 130 25.43 21.06 -16.66
C ILE A 130 24.23 20.36 -17.33
N LEU A 131 24.44 19.70 -18.48
CA LEU A 131 23.39 18.95 -19.16
C LEU A 131 22.86 17.80 -18.29
N LEU A 132 23.76 17.06 -17.63
CA LEU A 132 23.40 15.98 -16.69
C LEU A 132 22.56 16.53 -15.53
N LEU A 133 22.97 17.66 -14.93
CA LEU A 133 22.24 18.30 -13.84
C LEU A 133 20.84 18.75 -14.26
N LEU A 134 20.72 19.45 -15.39
CA LEU A 134 19.42 19.89 -15.92
C LEU A 134 18.51 18.69 -16.23
N ALA A 135 19.05 17.63 -16.84
CA ALA A 135 18.30 16.41 -17.12
C ALA A 135 17.86 15.70 -15.82
N ALA A 136 18.71 15.67 -14.79
CA ALA A 136 18.42 15.08 -13.49
C ALA A 136 17.34 15.87 -12.73
N LEU A 137 17.43 17.20 -12.72
CA LEU A 137 16.42 18.08 -12.13
C LEU A 137 15.06 17.90 -12.82
N THR A 138 15.06 17.85 -14.16
CA THR A 138 13.83 17.60 -14.93
C THR A 138 13.23 16.22 -14.59
N ALA A 139 14.05 15.23 -14.24
CA ALA A 139 13.65 13.84 -14.00
C ALA A 139 13.14 13.63 -12.60
N GLY A 140 13.91 14.08 -11.60
CA GLY A 140 13.48 14.13 -10.21
C GLY A 140 12.22 14.98 -10.04
N GLY A 141 12.10 16.06 -10.80
CA GLY A 141 10.91 16.91 -10.84
C GLY A 141 9.60 16.21 -11.19
N ALA A 142 9.65 15.13 -11.97
CA ALA A 142 8.46 14.36 -12.30
C ALA A 142 7.82 13.68 -11.07
N SER A 143 8.61 13.43 -10.01
CA SER A 143 8.11 12.87 -8.75
C SER A 143 7.19 13.82 -7.98
N LEU A 144 7.38 15.14 -8.15
CA LEU A 144 6.64 16.18 -7.45
C LEU A 144 5.17 16.27 -7.89
N ALA A 145 4.85 15.70 -9.06
CA ALA A 145 3.51 15.68 -9.66
C ALA A 145 2.97 14.25 -9.82
N GLY A 146 3.55 13.26 -9.12
CA GLY A 146 3.14 11.85 -9.18
C GLY A 146 2.46 11.39 -7.89
N HIS A 147 2.04 10.13 -7.85
CA HIS A 147 1.38 9.53 -6.67
C HIS A 147 2.17 9.69 -5.36
N ALA A 148 3.51 9.79 -5.44
CA ALA A 148 4.36 10.00 -4.26
C ALA A 148 4.17 11.37 -3.60
N ALA A 149 3.63 12.36 -4.31
CA ALA A 149 3.43 13.72 -3.80
C ALA A 149 2.04 13.96 -3.19
N GLY A 150 1.12 12.99 -3.32
CA GLY A 150 -0.28 13.17 -2.94
C GLY A 150 -0.71 12.50 -1.62
N GLY A 151 0.21 11.86 -0.89
CA GLY A 151 -0.10 11.14 0.35
C GLY A 151 0.58 11.74 1.58
N ASP A 152 0.16 11.31 2.77
CA ASP A 152 0.65 11.81 4.07
C ASP A 152 2.17 11.61 4.26
N ASP A 153 2.72 10.58 3.63
CA ASP A 153 4.14 10.21 3.64
C ASP A 153 5.00 10.90 2.55
N ALA A 154 4.45 11.94 1.90
CA ALA A 154 5.09 12.61 0.76
C ALA A 154 6.54 13.09 1.07
N TRP A 155 6.81 13.52 2.30
CA TRP A 155 8.11 14.11 2.67
C TRP A 155 9.32 13.19 2.43
N TRP A 156 9.16 11.87 2.55
CA TRP A 156 10.23 10.90 2.28
C TRP A 156 10.00 10.07 1.01
N LEU A 157 8.74 9.85 0.63
CA LEU A 157 8.42 9.12 -0.60
C LEU A 157 8.78 9.89 -1.85
N MET A 158 8.61 11.23 -1.85
CA MET A 158 8.98 12.08 -2.98
C MET A 158 10.47 12.01 -3.31
N PRO A 159 11.41 12.27 -2.37
CA PRO A 159 12.85 12.18 -2.68
C PRO A 159 13.28 10.77 -3.05
N LEU A 160 12.69 9.72 -2.45
CA LEU A 160 12.97 8.33 -2.82
C LEU A 160 12.53 8.02 -4.26
N ASN A 161 11.32 8.46 -4.65
CA ASN A 161 10.82 8.31 -6.00
C ASN A 161 11.63 9.13 -7.02
N ALA A 162 12.02 10.36 -6.67
CA ALA A 162 12.91 11.19 -7.48
C ALA A 162 14.24 10.47 -7.75
N LEU A 163 14.85 9.91 -6.71
CA LEU A 163 16.09 9.14 -6.81
C LEU A 163 15.91 7.91 -7.71
N HIS A 164 14.83 7.15 -7.52
CA HIS A 164 14.51 6.00 -8.35
C HIS A 164 14.42 6.39 -9.84
N ILE A 165 13.68 7.45 -10.17
CA ILE A 165 13.49 7.92 -11.56
C ILE A 165 14.82 8.41 -12.16
N VAL A 166 15.61 9.19 -11.43
CA VAL A 166 16.89 9.74 -11.91
C VAL A 166 17.88 8.60 -12.20
N ILE A 167 18.08 7.68 -11.26
CA ILE A 167 19.04 6.57 -11.44
C ILE A 167 18.57 5.62 -12.56
N ALA A 168 17.28 5.29 -12.60
CA ALA A 168 16.73 4.45 -13.68
C ALA A 168 16.88 5.11 -15.05
N SER A 169 16.66 6.43 -15.15
CA SER A 169 16.85 7.20 -16.37
C SER A 169 18.32 7.21 -16.82
N ALA A 170 19.26 7.33 -15.88
CA ALA A 170 20.69 7.31 -16.19
C ALA A 170 21.14 5.93 -16.72
N TRP A 171 20.65 4.85 -16.12
CA TRP A 171 20.93 3.48 -16.58
C TRP A 171 20.31 3.22 -17.96
N LEU A 172 19.00 3.43 -18.11
CA LEU A 172 18.27 3.15 -19.36
C LEU A 172 18.82 3.98 -20.52
N GLY A 173 19.08 5.28 -20.30
CA GLY A 173 19.59 6.18 -21.33
C GLY A 173 21.03 5.93 -21.77
N ALA A 174 21.82 5.22 -20.97
CA ALA A 174 23.20 4.89 -21.33
C ALA A 174 23.28 3.69 -22.30
N LEU A 175 22.26 2.81 -22.32
CA LEU A 175 22.26 1.59 -23.13
C LEU A 175 22.40 1.86 -24.65
N PRO A 176 21.77 2.87 -25.26
CA PRO A 176 21.96 3.19 -26.68
C PRO A 176 23.39 3.64 -27.01
N SER A 177 24.01 4.46 -26.15
CA SER A 177 25.40 4.88 -26.32
C SER A 177 26.36 3.69 -26.19
N TRP A 178 26.12 2.83 -25.21
CA TRP A 178 26.84 1.57 -25.03
C TRP A 178 26.73 0.68 -26.29
N LEU A 179 25.50 0.47 -26.77
CA LEU A 179 25.20 -0.36 -27.94
C LEU A 179 25.85 0.17 -29.21
N ALA A 180 25.77 1.48 -29.45
CA ALA A 180 26.39 2.13 -30.59
C ALA A 180 27.91 1.98 -30.58
N LEU A 181 28.54 2.09 -29.41
CA LEU A 181 29.99 1.92 -29.25
C LEU A 181 30.40 0.44 -29.47
N ALA A 182 29.62 -0.51 -28.94
CA ALA A 182 29.88 -1.94 -29.10
C ALA A 182 29.76 -2.38 -30.57
N ARG A 183 28.74 -1.90 -31.28
CA ARG A 183 28.57 -2.16 -32.72
C ARG A 183 29.76 -1.63 -33.53
N LEU A 184 30.22 -0.42 -33.25
CA LEU A 184 31.40 0.15 -33.90
C LEU A 184 32.66 -0.68 -33.60
N ALA A 185 32.89 -1.04 -32.34
CA ALA A 185 34.06 -1.82 -31.93
C ALA A 185 34.05 -3.28 -32.44
N SER A 186 32.89 -3.79 -32.88
CA SER A 186 32.77 -5.13 -33.49
C SER A 186 33.30 -5.20 -34.92
N ALA A 187 33.38 -4.07 -35.63
CA ALA A 187 33.90 -4.04 -36.99
C ALA A 187 35.43 -4.19 -37.00
N PRO A 188 36.01 -5.07 -37.84
CA PRO A 188 37.47 -5.23 -37.95
C PRO A 188 38.21 -3.95 -38.34
N ALA A 189 37.56 -3.04 -39.07
CA ALA A 189 38.12 -1.74 -39.45
C ALA A 189 38.37 -0.79 -38.25
N HIS A 190 37.89 -1.16 -37.05
CA HIS A 190 37.90 -0.31 -35.86
C HIS A 190 38.60 -0.95 -34.65
N ASP A 191 39.58 -1.84 -34.88
CA ASP A 191 40.36 -2.50 -33.82
C ASP A 191 40.98 -1.52 -32.83
N ALA A 192 41.48 -0.38 -33.32
CA ALA A 192 42.06 0.67 -32.48
C ALA A 192 41.07 1.24 -31.45
N LEU A 193 39.75 1.16 -31.70
CA LEU A 193 38.70 1.67 -30.80
C LEU A 193 38.46 0.76 -29.58
N ARG A 194 38.82 -0.52 -29.65
CA ARG A 194 38.48 -1.52 -28.62
C ARG A 194 38.99 -1.16 -27.21
N PRO A 195 40.25 -0.70 -27.00
CA PRO A 195 40.70 -0.29 -25.67
C PRO A 195 39.87 0.87 -25.07
N TYR A 196 39.43 1.82 -25.90
CA TYR A 196 38.54 2.89 -25.46
C TYR A 196 37.18 2.34 -25.04
N ALA A 197 36.58 1.47 -25.86
CA ALA A 197 35.30 0.83 -25.59
C ALA A 197 35.33 0.00 -24.29
N ILE A 198 36.35 -0.83 -24.10
CA ILE A 198 36.50 -1.67 -22.90
C ILE A 198 36.57 -0.82 -21.63
N ARG A 199 37.35 0.28 -21.63
CA ARG A 199 37.42 1.20 -20.48
C ARG A 199 36.07 1.87 -20.20
N ALA A 200 35.37 2.31 -21.23
CA ALA A 200 34.04 2.91 -21.09
C ALA A 200 33.03 1.90 -20.51
N PHE A 201 33.02 0.66 -21.03
CA PHE A 201 32.14 -0.41 -20.57
C PHE A 201 32.43 -0.85 -19.14
N ALA A 202 33.71 -0.96 -18.76
CA ALA A 202 34.10 -1.29 -17.39
C ALA A 202 33.61 -0.24 -16.40
N ARG A 203 33.85 1.06 -16.67
CA ARG A 203 33.39 2.17 -15.81
C ARG A 203 31.88 2.25 -15.70
N PHE A 204 31.17 2.05 -16.81
CA PHE A 204 29.71 1.97 -16.79
C PHE A 204 29.24 0.78 -15.96
N SER A 205 29.80 -0.40 -16.17
CA SER A 205 29.43 -1.60 -15.41
C SER A 205 29.70 -1.47 -13.92
N THR A 206 30.78 -0.80 -13.51
CA THR A 206 31.07 -0.55 -12.09
C THR A 206 30.08 0.42 -11.45
N ALA A 207 29.64 1.44 -12.19
CA ALA A 207 28.64 2.40 -11.71
C ALA A 207 27.21 1.82 -11.72
N ALA A 208 26.89 0.97 -12.71
CA ALA A 208 25.55 0.42 -12.89
C ALA A 208 25.13 -0.57 -11.79
N LEU A 209 26.07 -1.29 -11.17
CA LEU A 209 25.75 -2.27 -10.11
C LEU A 209 25.14 -1.65 -8.85
N PRO A 210 25.78 -0.70 -8.16
CA PRO A 210 25.17 -0.05 -7.00
C PRO A 210 23.92 0.75 -7.39
N ALA A 211 23.92 1.38 -8.58
CA ALA A 211 22.75 2.06 -9.12
C ALA A 211 21.54 1.13 -9.26
N MET A 212 21.73 -0.09 -9.80
CA MET A 212 20.67 -1.08 -9.92
C MET A 212 20.18 -1.57 -8.56
N GLY A 213 21.08 -1.78 -7.59
CA GLY A 213 20.71 -2.11 -6.22
C GLY A 213 19.80 -1.04 -5.60
N LEU A 214 20.13 0.24 -5.79
CA LEU A 214 19.31 1.37 -5.33
C LEU A 214 17.95 1.46 -6.05
N ILE A 215 17.92 1.25 -7.38
CA ILE A 215 16.67 1.21 -8.15
C ILE A 215 15.74 0.12 -7.59
N VAL A 216 16.26 -1.10 -7.40
CA VAL A 216 15.49 -2.24 -6.88
C VAL A 216 15.01 -1.96 -5.46
N ALA A 217 15.87 -1.50 -4.56
CA ALA A 217 15.51 -1.19 -3.18
C ALA A 217 14.43 -0.11 -3.10
N ALA A 218 14.61 1.00 -3.82
CA ALA A 218 13.61 2.06 -3.89
C ALA A 218 12.30 1.56 -4.51
N GLY A 219 12.37 0.72 -5.55
CA GLY A 219 11.18 0.12 -6.18
C GLY A 219 10.39 -0.79 -5.25
N ILE A 220 11.07 -1.58 -4.41
CA ILE A 220 10.44 -2.42 -3.38
C ILE A 220 9.69 -1.53 -2.39
N VAL A 221 10.37 -0.54 -1.81
CA VAL A 221 9.75 0.37 -0.83
C VAL A 221 8.54 1.10 -1.41
N LEU A 222 8.66 1.63 -2.64
CA LEU A 222 7.55 2.27 -3.34
C LEU A 222 6.39 1.29 -3.61
N SER A 223 6.67 0.04 -3.98
CA SER A 223 5.62 -0.95 -4.24
C SER A 223 4.81 -1.31 -3.01
N LEU A 224 5.47 -1.43 -1.85
CA LEU A 224 4.83 -1.75 -0.57
C LEU A 224 3.88 -0.66 -0.09
N GLN A 225 4.05 0.59 -0.54
CA GLN A 225 3.16 1.69 -0.18
C GLN A 225 1.88 1.73 -1.01
N TYR A 226 1.92 1.17 -2.23
CA TYR A 226 0.76 1.17 -3.12
C TYR A 226 0.02 -0.16 -3.14
N THR A 227 0.54 -1.20 -2.49
CA THR A 227 -0.07 -2.54 -2.45
C THR A 227 0.00 -3.10 -1.03
N ARG A 228 -1.16 -3.43 -0.44
CA ARG A 228 -1.30 -3.91 0.95
C ARG A 228 -1.57 -5.41 1.02
N ASN A 229 -2.28 -5.98 0.05
CA ASN A 229 -2.71 -7.38 0.05
C ASN A 229 -2.65 -8.03 -1.36
N GLU A 230 -2.97 -9.32 -1.45
CA GLU A 230 -2.93 -10.06 -2.70
C GLU A 230 -3.92 -9.53 -3.74
N GLY A 231 -5.08 -9.04 -3.29
CA GLY A 231 -6.07 -8.37 -4.13
C GLY A 231 -5.51 -7.14 -4.83
N ASP A 232 -4.66 -6.35 -4.15
CA ASP A 232 -4.01 -5.19 -4.76
C ASP A 232 -3.05 -5.60 -5.90
N TRP A 233 -2.38 -6.74 -5.75
CA TRP A 233 -1.40 -7.24 -6.73
C TRP A 233 -2.04 -7.85 -7.97
N LEU A 234 -3.08 -8.68 -7.80
CA LEU A 234 -3.69 -9.45 -8.90
C LEU A 234 -5.05 -8.93 -9.33
N GLY A 235 -5.78 -8.28 -8.43
CA GLY A 235 -7.15 -7.81 -8.64
C GLY A 235 -7.29 -6.36 -9.12
N THR A 236 -6.19 -5.62 -9.23
CA THR A 236 -6.20 -4.23 -9.76
C THR A 236 -5.35 -4.11 -11.03
N ARG A 237 -5.69 -3.14 -11.88
CA ARG A 237 -4.87 -2.83 -13.07
C ARG A 237 -3.47 -2.37 -12.69
N PHE A 238 -3.37 -1.59 -11.61
CA PHE A 238 -2.11 -1.11 -11.07
C PHE A 238 -1.19 -2.26 -10.65
N GLY A 239 -1.72 -3.24 -9.90
CA GLY A 239 -0.98 -4.41 -9.46
C GLY A 239 -0.44 -5.25 -10.61
N LEU A 240 -1.26 -5.51 -11.62
CA LEU A 240 -0.85 -6.27 -12.81
C LEU A 240 0.26 -5.56 -13.61
N LEU A 241 0.19 -4.23 -13.74
CA LEU A 241 1.27 -3.43 -14.35
C LEU A 241 2.56 -3.50 -13.51
N MET A 242 2.44 -3.49 -12.18
CA MET A 242 3.58 -3.64 -11.28
C MET A 242 4.24 -5.02 -11.43
N LEU A 243 3.45 -6.10 -11.44
CA LEU A 243 3.94 -7.47 -11.69
C LEU A 243 4.62 -7.59 -13.05
N THR A 244 4.03 -6.99 -14.09
CA THR A 244 4.62 -6.95 -15.43
C THR A 244 6.00 -6.28 -15.40
N LYS A 245 6.15 -5.14 -14.70
CA LYS A 245 7.45 -4.48 -14.53
C LYS A 245 8.45 -5.35 -13.77
N ILE A 246 8.03 -6.07 -12.74
CA ILE A 246 8.91 -6.97 -11.97
C ILE A 246 9.41 -8.10 -12.87
N VAL A 247 8.53 -8.75 -13.63
CA VAL A 247 8.92 -9.82 -14.57
C VAL A 247 9.90 -9.28 -15.63
N LEU A 248 9.59 -8.14 -16.25
CA LEU A 248 10.47 -7.51 -17.23
C LEU A 248 11.83 -7.13 -16.63
N LEU A 249 11.86 -6.65 -15.39
CA LEU A 249 13.09 -6.33 -14.68
C LEU A 249 13.93 -7.59 -14.41
N LEU A 250 13.31 -8.69 -13.97
CA LEU A 250 14.02 -9.97 -13.78
C LEU A 250 14.64 -10.48 -15.08
N LEU A 251 13.93 -10.35 -16.20
CA LEU A 251 14.46 -10.67 -17.52
C LEU A 251 15.62 -9.75 -17.91
N ALA A 252 15.53 -8.44 -17.63
CA ALA A 252 16.61 -7.49 -17.90
C ALA A 252 17.85 -7.77 -17.05
N LEU A 253 17.69 -8.04 -15.75
CA LEU A 253 18.76 -8.45 -14.84
C LEU A 253 19.42 -9.75 -15.29
N HIS A 254 18.65 -10.71 -15.81
CA HIS A 254 19.20 -11.92 -16.38
C HIS A 254 20.11 -11.62 -17.60
N GLN A 255 19.71 -10.71 -18.49
CA GLN A 255 20.58 -10.30 -19.61
C GLN A 255 21.83 -9.55 -19.12
N ALA A 256 21.70 -8.64 -18.15
CA ALA A 256 22.83 -7.93 -17.56
C ALA A 256 23.81 -8.88 -16.88
N TRP A 257 23.32 -9.92 -16.20
CA TRP A 257 24.13 -10.98 -15.62
C TRP A 257 24.91 -11.75 -16.69
N ARG A 258 24.25 -12.15 -17.79
CA ARG A 258 24.91 -12.81 -18.93
C ARG A 258 25.99 -11.94 -19.57
N LEU A 259 25.70 -10.66 -19.75
CA LEU A 259 26.65 -9.68 -20.29
C LEU A 259 27.90 -9.60 -19.42
N ARG A 260 27.72 -9.45 -18.10
CA ARG A 260 28.81 -9.27 -17.15
C ARG A 260 29.65 -10.54 -16.94
N GLN A 261 29.01 -11.70 -16.81
CA GLN A 261 29.71 -12.96 -16.52
C GLN A 261 30.28 -13.63 -17.78
N GLY A 262 29.63 -13.46 -18.94
CA GLY A 262 30.03 -14.12 -20.18
C GLY A 262 30.84 -13.23 -21.10
N TRP A 263 30.25 -12.12 -21.55
CA TRP A 263 30.78 -11.36 -22.69
C TRP A 263 31.84 -10.33 -22.31
N LEU A 264 31.72 -9.66 -21.16
CA LEU A 264 32.72 -8.67 -20.73
C LEU A 264 34.14 -9.26 -20.59
N PRO A 265 34.36 -10.43 -19.97
CA PRO A 265 35.67 -11.06 -19.91
C PRO A 265 36.24 -11.39 -21.30
N GLN A 266 35.40 -11.87 -22.22
CA GLN A 266 35.84 -12.18 -23.60
C GLN A 266 36.20 -10.92 -24.41
N MET A 267 35.56 -9.78 -24.12
CA MET A 267 35.93 -8.50 -24.73
C MET A 267 37.32 -8.02 -24.31
N GLN A 268 37.77 -8.35 -23.10
CA GLN A 268 39.13 -8.03 -22.64
C GLN A 268 40.20 -8.74 -23.47
N GLN A 269 39.83 -9.83 -24.16
CA GLN A 269 40.68 -10.52 -25.14
C GLN A 269 40.58 -9.90 -26.56
N HIS A 270 39.95 -8.72 -26.69
CA HIS A 270 39.83 -7.95 -27.93
C HIS A 270 39.14 -8.67 -29.11
N SER A 271 38.34 -9.71 -28.85
CA SER A 271 37.61 -10.47 -29.88
C SER A 271 36.45 -9.68 -30.50
N SER A 272 36.48 -9.48 -31.83
CA SER A 272 35.40 -8.82 -32.60
C SER A 272 34.04 -9.49 -32.40
N GLN A 273 34.02 -10.82 -32.36
CA GLN A 273 32.81 -11.61 -32.17
C GLN A 273 32.21 -11.38 -30.78
N ALA A 274 33.03 -11.18 -29.75
CA ALA A 274 32.55 -10.86 -28.40
C ALA A 274 31.80 -9.52 -28.37
N PHE A 275 32.30 -8.49 -29.07
CA PHE A 275 31.61 -7.20 -29.22
C PHE A 275 30.26 -7.34 -29.92
N ALA A 276 30.19 -8.12 -31.01
CA ALA A 276 28.94 -8.35 -31.73
C ALA A 276 27.90 -9.11 -30.88
N GLN A 277 28.34 -10.09 -30.08
CA GLN A 277 27.47 -10.86 -29.20
C GLN A 277 26.94 -10.02 -28.04
N ALA A 278 27.80 -9.21 -27.43
CA ALA A 278 27.40 -8.32 -26.36
C ALA A 278 26.46 -7.21 -26.87
N ALA A 279 26.67 -6.69 -28.08
CA ALA A 279 25.74 -5.75 -28.71
C ALA A 279 24.34 -6.37 -28.88
N ARG A 280 24.24 -7.65 -29.26
CA ARG A 280 22.95 -8.37 -29.31
C ARG A 280 22.32 -8.54 -27.92
N CYS A 281 23.13 -8.80 -26.90
CA CYS A 281 22.67 -8.90 -25.51
C CYS A 281 22.09 -7.56 -25.03
N VAL A 282 22.83 -6.46 -25.21
CA VAL A 282 22.40 -5.12 -24.81
C VAL A 282 21.23 -4.62 -25.65
N SER A 283 21.10 -5.01 -26.92
CA SER A 283 19.88 -4.67 -27.67
C SER A 283 18.62 -5.30 -27.08
N ARG A 284 18.72 -6.51 -26.52
CA ARG A 284 17.60 -7.17 -25.83
C ARG A 284 17.33 -6.51 -24.48
N GLU A 285 18.38 -6.19 -23.73
CA GLU A 285 18.28 -5.44 -22.47
C GLU A 285 17.62 -4.07 -22.68
N TRP A 286 17.99 -3.35 -23.74
CA TRP A 286 17.39 -2.06 -24.08
C TRP A 286 15.92 -2.21 -24.48
N ALA A 287 15.54 -3.24 -25.25
CA ALA A 287 14.14 -3.50 -25.56
C ALA A 287 13.31 -3.79 -24.30
N LEU A 288 13.84 -4.58 -23.36
CA LEU A 288 13.20 -4.82 -22.05
C LEU A 288 13.10 -3.54 -21.23
N ALA A 289 14.14 -2.70 -21.22
CA ALA A 289 14.12 -1.42 -20.53
C ALA A 289 13.06 -0.46 -21.10
N LEU A 290 12.89 -0.42 -22.42
CA LEU A 290 11.81 0.33 -23.07
C LEU A 290 10.42 -0.19 -22.69
N ALA A 291 10.24 -1.52 -22.60
CA ALA A 291 8.99 -2.11 -22.14
C ALA A 291 8.70 -1.77 -20.66
N ILE A 292 9.72 -1.78 -19.79
CA ILE A 292 9.61 -1.32 -18.40
C ILE A 292 9.19 0.15 -18.34
N LEU A 293 9.78 1.00 -19.20
CA LEU A 293 9.46 2.42 -19.27
C LEU A 293 8.02 2.67 -19.74
N LEU A 294 7.54 1.90 -20.71
CA LEU A 294 6.15 1.95 -21.17
C LEU A 294 5.18 1.54 -20.05
N ALA A 295 5.47 0.44 -19.36
CA ALA A 295 4.68 0.01 -18.21
C ALA A 295 4.71 1.05 -17.06
N ALA A 296 5.84 1.75 -16.85
CA ALA A 296 5.92 2.85 -15.89
C ALA A 296 5.10 4.08 -16.34
N ALA A 297 5.07 4.40 -17.63
CA ALA A 297 4.25 5.47 -18.18
C ALA A 297 2.74 5.18 -18.07
N ALA A 298 2.35 3.90 -18.24
CA ALA A 298 0.99 3.43 -18.01
C ALA A 298 0.63 3.48 -16.51
N LEU A 299 1.49 2.96 -15.64
CA LEU A 299 1.28 2.92 -14.19
C LEU A 299 1.10 4.32 -13.58
N ALA A 300 1.82 5.32 -14.09
CA ALA A 300 1.67 6.71 -13.66
C ALA A 300 0.35 7.39 -14.10
N GLN A 301 -0.48 6.71 -14.88
CA GLN A 301 -1.82 7.15 -15.30
C GLN A 301 -2.94 6.24 -14.80
N THR A 302 -2.60 5.22 -14.01
CA THR A 302 -3.56 4.37 -13.32
C THR A 302 -3.74 4.85 -11.88
N THR A 303 -4.93 4.68 -11.34
CA THR A 303 -5.18 4.84 -9.90
C THR A 303 -4.31 3.86 -9.12
N PRO A 304 -3.61 4.28 -8.04
CA PRO A 304 -2.88 3.36 -7.19
C PRO A 304 -3.80 2.26 -6.65
N ALA A 305 -3.28 1.04 -6.46
CA ALA A 305 -4.11 -0.09 -6.07
C ALA A 305 -4.85 0.14 -4.74
N THR A 306 -4.25 0.89 -3.80
CA THR A 306 -4.89 1.33 -2.54
C THR A 306 -6.19 2.11 -2.73
N HIS A 307 -6.41 2.73 -3.89
CA HIS A 307 -7.60 3.53 -4.21
C HIS A 307 -8.51 2.87 -5.26
N GLU A 308 -8.16 1.69 -5.79
CA GLU A 308 -8.94 0.92 -6.76
C GLU A 308 -9.56 -0.30 -6.07
N GLN A 309 -10.85 -0.55 -6.24
CA GLN A 309 -11.50 -1.75 -5.69
C GLN A 309 -10.99 -3.01 -6.42
N PRO A 310 -10.35 -3.97 -5.73
CA PRO A 310 -9.80 -5.14 -6.38
C PRO A 310 -10.90 -6.16 -6.74
N LEU A 311 -10.78 -6.79 -7.91
CA LEU A 311 -11.61 -7.90 -8.34
C LEU A 311 -10.83 -9.21 -8.25
N TRP A 312 -11.26 -10.12 -7.38
CA TRP A 312 -10.59 -11.41 -7.20
C TRP A 312 -11.21 -12.49 -8.09
N TYR A 313 -10.39 -13.28 -8.78
CA TYR A 313 -10.86 -14.30 -9.73
C TYR A 313 -10.43 -15.72 -9.36
N LEU A 314 -9.56 -15.90 -8.36
CA LEU A 314 -9.11 -17.21 -7.93
C LEU A 314 -10.05 -17.75 -6.84
N PRO A 315 -10.35 -19.07 -6.82
CA PRO A 315 -11.22 -19.66 -5.79
C PRO A 315 -10.52 -19.84 -4.44
N PHE A 316 -9.27 -19.37 -4.31
CA PHE A 316 -8.48 -19.43 -3.09
C PHE A 316 -7.65 -18.16 -2.91
N ARG A 317 -7.23 -17.90 -1.68
CA ARG A 317 -6.16 -16.96 -1.34
C ARG A 317 -5.16 -17.65 -0.40
N LEU A 318 -3.95 -17.11 -0.32
CA LEU A 318 -2.98 -17.58 0.66
C LEU A 318 -3.15 -16.79 1.96
N SER A 319 -3.19 -17.46 3.11
CA SER A 319 -3.30 -16.76 4.39
C SER A 319 -2.57 -17.49 5.50
N LEU A 320 -1.47 -16.89 5.96
CA LEU A 320 -0.73 -17.40 7.11
C LEU A 320 -1.57 -17.28 8.40
N SER A 321 -2.20 -16.13 8.64
CA SER A 321 -2.98 -15.90 9.86
C SER A 321 -4.16 -16.86 10.03
N ALA A 322 -4.84 -17.20 8.93
CA ALA A 322 -5.97 -18.12 8.96
C ALA A 322 -5.55 -19.58 9.13
N THR A 323 -4.36 -19.97 8.66
CA THR A 323 -3.94 -21.38 8.58
C THR A 323 -2.90 -21.78 9.62
N TRP A 324 -2.09 -20.86 10.15
CA TRP A 324 -0.95 -21.18 11.02
C TRP A 324 -1.33 -21.86 12.33
N LYS A 325 -2.52 -21.57 12.87
CA LYS A 325 -3.03 -22.21 14.09
C LYS A 325 -3.70 -23.55 13.83
N VAL A 326 -3.88 -23.93 12.55
CA VAL A 326 -4.56 -25.17 12.14
C VAL A 326 -3.50 -26.25 11.90
N TRP A 327 -3.56 -27.35 12.65
CA TRP A 327 -2.68 -28.50 12.43
C TRP A 327 -3.15 -29.30 11.20
N PRO A 328 -2.26 -29.76 10.28
CA PRO A 328 -0.80 -29.74 10.33
C PRO A 328 -0.11 -28.62 9.51
N THR A 329 -0.75 -27.47 9.26
CA THR A 329 -0.22 -26.44 8.34
C THR A 329 1.22 -26.01 8.62
N PRO A 330 1.64 -25.69 9.87
CA PRO A 330 3.03 -25.27 10.12
C PRO A 330 4.06 -26.34 9.74
N LEU A 331 3.74 -27.61 9.97
CA LEU A 331 4.61 -28.73 9.62
C LEU A 331 4.76 -28.86 8.11
N VAL A 332 3.64 -28.87 7.37
CA VAL A 332 3.66 -28.99 5.90
C VAL A 332 4.39 -27.81 5.27
N THR A 333 4.16 -26.60 5.76
CA THR A 333 4.85 -25.38 5.31
C THR A 333 6.35 -25.46 5.59
N GLY A 334 6.75 -25.95 6.77
CA GLY A 334 8.15 -26.14 7.13
C GLY A 334 8.86 -27.18 6.26
N LEU A 335 8.21 -28.33 5.99
CA LEU A 335 8.73 -29.36 5.10
C LEU A 335 8.83 -28.87 3.65
N GLY A 336 7.84 -28.10 3.18
CA GLY A 336 7.86 -27.49 1.86
C GLY A 336 9.00 -26.50 1.69
N ALA A 337 9.22 -25.62 2.68
CA ALA A 337 10.35 -24.69 2.70
C ALA A 337 11.71 -25.41 2.70
N LEU A 338 11.85 -26.49 3.47
CA LEU A 338 13.06 -27.32 3.48
C LEU A 338 13.32 -27.97 2.11
N ALA A 339 12.29 -28.50 1.46
CA ALA A 339 12.40 -29.08 0.12
C ALA A 339 12.86 -28.04 -0.90
N ILE A 340 12.32 -26.82 -0.86
CA ILE A 340 12.77 -25.71 -1.72
C ILE A 340 14.23 -25.37 -1.46
N ALA A 341 14.64 -25.22 -0.20
CA ALA A 341 16.02 -24.90 0.15
C ALA A 341 16.99 -25.98 -0.34
N LEU A 342 16.66 -27.26 -0.15
CA LEU A 342 17.46 -28.38 -0.65
C LEU A 342 17.53 -28.37 -2.18
N GLY A 343 16.41 -28.15 -2.86
CA GLY A 343 16.35 -28.03 -4.32
C GLY A 343 17.25 -26.92 -4.86
N LEU A 344 17.25 -25.73 -4.22
CA LEU A 344 18.13 -24.63 -4.60
C LEU A 344 19.62 -24.97 -4.40
N ILE A 345 19.98 -25.60 -3.28
CA ILE A 345 21.37 -26.03 -3.01
C ILE A 345 21.85 -27.05 -4.05
N LEU A 346 21.03 -28.05 -4.37
CA LEU A 346 21.33 -29.06 -5.40
C LEU A 346 21.43 -28.41 -6.79
N GLY A 347 20.54 -27.47 -7.10
CA GLY A 347 20.58 -26.69 -8.34
C GLY A 347 21.88 -25.91 -8.50
N LEU A 348 22.35 -25.24 -7.43
CA LEU A 348 23.62 -24.53 -7.42
C LEU A 348 24.82 -25.48 -7.59
N ARG A 349 24.83 -26.63 -6.90
CA ARG A 349 25.88 -27.65 -7.06
C ARG A 349 25.94 -28.24 -8.48
N SER A 350 24.79 -28.45 -9.12
CA SER A 350 24.70 -28.95 -10.50
C SER A 350 25.24 -27.98 -11.57
N ARG A 351 25.59 -26.74 -11.20
CA ARG A 351 26.28 -25.80 -12.09
C ARG A 351 27.77 -26.11 -12.20
N SER A 352 28.36 -26.69 -11.16
CA SER A 352 29.78 -27.05 -11.12
C SER A 352 30.07 -28.41 -11.77
N ALA A 353 29.08 -29.32 -11.78
CA ALA A 353 29.16 -30.62 -12.47
C ALA A 353 27.80 -30.94 -13.12
N PRO A 354 27.71 -31.12 -14.46
CA PRO A 354 26.44 -31.25 -15.16
C PRO A 354 25.88 -32.68 -15.06
N GLN A 355 25.34 -33.04 -13.90
CA GLN A 355 24.54 -34.26 -13.73
C GLN A 355 23.07 -33.93 -13.99
N ALA A 356 22.54 -34.34 -15.15
CA ALA A 356 21.14 -34.05 -15.54
C ALA A 356 20.12 -34.54 -14.48
N GLY A 357 20.37 -35.69 -13.84
CA GLY A 357 19.53 -36.23 -12.78
C GLY A 357 19.45 -35.30 -11.55
N LEU A 358 20.55 -34.68 -11.15
CA LEU A 358 20.57 -33.78 -9.99
C LEU A 358 19.73 -32.51 -10.24
N ARG A 359 19.71 -32.01 -11.48
CA ARG A 359 18.86 -30.88 -11.87
C ARG A 359 17.38 -31.24 -11.85
N ALA A 360 17.03 -32.44 -12.32
CA ALA A 360 15.65 -32.92 -12.28
C ALA A 360 15.17 -33.05 -10.82
N VAL A 361 15.98 -33.65 -9.94
CA VAL A 361 15.67 -33.75 -8.51
C VAL A 361 15.53 -32.37 -7.87
N ALA A 362 16.45 -31.44 -8.16
CA ALA A 362 16.38 -30.07 -7.67
C ALA A 362 15.07 -29.36 -8.07
N LEU A 363 14.66 -29.50 -9.33
CA LEU A 363 13.41 -28.92 -9.82
C LEU A 363 12.18 -29.56 -9.17
N LEU A 364 12.16 -30.89 -9.03
CA LEU A 364 11.07 -31.61 -8.38
C LEU A 364 10.94 -31.22 -6.91
N LEU A 365 12.05 -31.08 -6.18
CA LEU A 365 12.04 -30.62 -4.78
C LEU A 365 11.50 -29.20 -4.65
N CYS A 366 11.94 -28.27 -5.51
CA CYS A 366 11.42 -26.90 -5.52
C CYS A 366 9.93 -26.87 -5.87
N ALA A 367 9.51 -27.59 -6.91
CA ALA A 367 8.12 -27.61 -7.35
C ALA A 367 7.20 -28.28 -6.32
N GLY A 368 7.60 -29.44 -5.79
CA GLY A 368 6.84 -30.16 -4.76
C GLY A 368 6.77 -29.40 -3.45
N GLY A 369 7.89 -28.78 -3.01
CA GLY A 369 7.91 -27.94 -1.82
C GLY A 369 7.04 -26.70 -1.96
N LEU A 370 7.04 -26.05 -3.13
CA LEU A 370 6.17 -24.93 -3.43
C LEU A 370 4.70 -25.35 -3.43
N ALA A 371 4.36 -26.47 -4.10
CA ALA A 371 2.99 -26.98 -4.15
C ALA A 371 2.46 -27.34 -2.76
N ALA A 372 3.26 -28.02 -1.93
CA ALA A 372 2.88 -28.37 -0.56
C ALA A 372 2.63 -27.13 0.31
N THR A 373 3.54 -26.14 0.25
CA THR A 373 3.38 -24.87 0.95
C THR A 373 2.15 -24.09 0.47
N MET A 374 1.93 -24.00 -0.84
CA MET A 374 0.76 -23.31 -1.40
C MET A 374 -0.54 -23.99 -0.98
N TRP A 375 -0.61 -25.31 -1.03
CA TRP A 375 -1.80 -26.06 -0.59
C TRP A 375 -2.07 -25.86 0.91
N ALA A 376 -1.03 -25.93 1.75
CA ALA A 376 -1.19 -25.78 3.20
C ALA A 376 -1.63 -24.37 3.63
N LEU A 377 -1.29 -23.34 2.85
CA LEU A 377 -1.64 -21.94 3.12
C LEU A 377 -2.89 -21.47 2.37
N ALA A 378 -3.42 -22.28 1.46
CA ALA A 378 -4.59 -21.93 0.66
C ALA A 378 -5.87 -22.02 1.51
N VAL A 379 -6.62 -20.93 1.53
CA VAL A 379 -7.98 -20.87 2.08
C VAL A 379 -8.96 -20.47 0.97
N PRO A 380 -10.23 -20.90 1.05
CA PRO A 380 -11.25 -20.47 0.09
C PRO A 380 -11.31 -18.95 -0.04
N ALA A 381 -11.51 -18.47 -1.26
CA ALA A 381 -11.73 -17.07 -1.57
C ALA A 381 -12.86 -16.92 -2.59
N TYR A 382 -13.41 -15.73 -2.64
CA TYR A 382 -14.58 -15.33 -3.40
C TYR A 382 -14.28 -14.03 -4.15
N PRO A 383 -15.10 -13.68 -5.15
CA PRO A 383 -14.91 -12.44 -5.91
C PRO A 383 -14.80 -11.17 -5.06
N ASP A 384 -15.57 -11.08 -3.97
CA ASP A 384 -15.56 -9.94 -3.05
C ASP A 384 -14.52 -10.08 -1.92
N THR A 385 -13.71 -11.14 -1.83
CA THR A 385 -12.78 -11.38 -0.68
C THR A 385 -11.89 -10.18 -0.33
N PHE A 386 -11.40 -9.46 -1.34
CA PHE A 386 -10.55 -8.26 -1.16
C PHE A 386 -11.32 -6.95 -1.36
N ARG A 387 -12.63 -7.01 -1.58
CA ARG A 387 -13.47 -5.81 -1.71
C ARG A 387 -13.42 -5.04 -0.40
N ARG A 388 -13.13 -3.74 -0.51
CA ARG A 388 -13.04 -2.86 0.64
C ARG A 388 -14.42 -2.31 0.96
N SER A 389 -14.76 -2.31 2.25
CA SER A 389 -16.02 -1.73 2.73
C SER A 389 -16.13 -0.26 2.32
N THR A 390 -17.31 0.15 1.88
CA THR A 390 -17.68 1.56 1.71
C THR A 390 -18.31 2.15 2.97
N ALA A 391 -18.65 1.30 3.95
CA ALA A 391 -19.15 1.72 5.25
C ALA A 391 -17.99 1.93 6.22
N PRO A 392 -17.82 3.14 6.78
CA PRO A 392 -16.84 3.36 7.84
C PRO A 392 -17.23 2.60 9.11
N TYR A 393 -16.24 2.25 9.94
CA TYR A 393 -16.41 1.51 11.19
C TYR A 393 -16.96 2.42 12.31
N LEU A 394 -18.21 2.86 12.11
CA LEU A 394 -18.93 3.76 13.02
C LEU A 394 -19.89 2.99 13.93
N THR A 395 -20.15 3.52 15.11
CA THR A 395 -21.15 2.95 16.04
C THR A 395 -22.54 2.86 15.43
N VAL A 396 -22.95 3.85 14.62
CA VAL A 396 -24.22 3.84 13.90
C VAL A 396 -24.31 2.70 12.87
N SER A 397 -23.21 2.39 12.19
CA SER A 397 -23.10 1.27 11.25
C SER A 397 -23.18 -0.06 11.99
N ILE A 398 -22.48 -0.20 13.12
CA ILE A 398 -22.53 -1.40 13.98
C ILE A 398 -23.94 -1.61 14.55
N ALA A 399 -24.60 -0.55 15.03
CA ALA A 399 -25.95 -0.62 15.58
C ALA A 399 -26.99 -1.00 14.51
N HIS A 400 -26.90 -0.43 13.31
CA HIS A 400 -27.74 -0.81 12.19
C HIS A 400 -27.50 -2.27 11.76
N GLY A 401 -26.24 -2.70 11.72
CA GLY A 401 -25.86 -4.09 11.46
C GLY A 401 -26.42 -5.08 12.49
N GLN A 402 -26.47 -4.67 13.77
CA GLN A 402 -27.10 -5.47 14.82
C GLN A 402 -28.61 -5.65 14.57
N ALA A 403 -29.32 -4.57 14.22
CA ALA A 403 -30.74 -4.65 13.88
C ALA A 403 -30.99 -5.59 12.68
N LEU A 404 -30.15 -5.52 11.65
CA LEU A 404 -30.20 -6.43 10.50
C LEU A 404 -29.96 -7.89 10.91
N PHE A 405 -29.01 -8.15 11.80
CA PHE A 405 -28.76 -9.48 12.34
C PHE A 405 -29.98 -10.02 13.10
N GLU A 406 -30.62 -9.19 13.92
CA GLU A 406 -31.84 -9.55 14.66
C GLU A 406 -32.99 -9.92 13.71
N MET A 407 -33.16 -9.18 12.62
CA MET A 407 -34.22 -9.42 11.62
C MET A 407 -33.96 -10.65 10.76
N HIS A 408 -32.72 -10.89 10.32
CA HIS A 408 -32.44 -11.85 9.26
C HIS A 408 -31.65 -13.08 9.69
N CYS A 409 -30.91 -13.02 10.80
CA CYS A 409 -29.93 -14.05 11.16
C CYS A 409 -30.30 -14.86 12.42
N VAL A 410 -31.05 -14.26 13.36
CA VAL A 410 -31.36 -14.88 14.67
C VAL A 410 -32.12 -16.21 14.56
N ALA A 411 -32.99 -16.37 13.55
CA ALA A 411 -33.75 -17.61 13.38
C ALA A 411 -32.83 -18.84 13.22
N CYS A 412 -31.66 -18.68 12.59
CA CYS A 412 -30.67 -19.75 12.41
C CYS A 412 -29.52 -19.66 13.42
N HIS A 413 -28.98 -18.47 13.67
CA HIS A 413 -27.79 -18.28 14.50
C HIS A 413 -28.06 -18.05 15.98
N GLY A 414 -29.31 -17.74 16.39
CA GLY A 414 -29.65 -17.34 17.76
C GLY A 414 -29.26 -15.89 18.07
N ARG A 415 -29.80 -15.31 19.14
CA ARG A 415 -29.49 -13.91 19.54
C ARG A 415 -28.04 -13.73 19.99
N GLY A 416 -27.46 -14.72 20.67
CA GLY A 416 -26.03 -14.74 21.00
C GLY A 416 -25.12 -15.15 19.82
N ALA A 417 -25.69 -15.37 18.64
CA ALA A 417 -24.99 -15.87 17.45
C ALA A 417 -24.21 -17.19 17.68
N LEU A 418 -24.70 -18.04 18.58
CA LEU A 418 -24.05 -19.29 19.00
C LEU A 418 -24.30 -20.46 18.02
N GLY A 419 -25.15 -20.26 17.02
CA GLY A 419 -25.59 -21.30 16.10
C GLY A 419 -26.71 -22.17 16.67
N ASP A 420 -27.47 -21.64 17.62
CA ASP A 420 -28.51 -22.32 18.39
C ASP A 420 -29.92 -21.75 18.12
N GLY A 421 -30.10 -21.06 16.99
CA GLY A 421 -31.40 -20.53 16.57
C GLY A 421 -32.46 -21.62 16.39
N VAL A 422 -33.73 -21.22 16.42
CA VAL A 422 -34.87 -22.16 16.32
C VAL A 422 -34.84 -23.03 15.07
N LEU A 423 -34.24 -22.55 13.98
CA LEU A 423 -34.06 -23.29 12.72
C LEU A 423 -32.74 -24.06 12.65
N ALA A 424 -31.79 -23.86 13.57
CA ALA A 424 -30.43 -24.41 13.48
C ALA A 424 -30.39 -25.93 13.27
N LYS A 425 -31.25 -26.67 13.97
CA LYS A 425 -31.33 -28.14 13.89
C LYS A 425 -31.97 -28.65 12.59
N SER A 426 -32.66 -27.79 11.85
CA SER A 426 -33.31 -28.15 10.58
C SER A 426 -32.42 -27.96 9.35
N LEU A 427 -31.26 -27.31 9.52
CA LEU A 427 -30.35 -27.01 8.43
C LEU A 427 -29.44 -28.21 8.09
N PRO A 428 -28.98 -28.34 6.83
CA PRO A 428 -28.07 -29.42 6.42
C PRO A 428 -26.77 -29.48 7.22
N LYS A 429 -26.30 -28.31 7.68
CA LYS A 429 -25.13 -28.17 8.54
C LYS A 429 -25.48 -27.18 9.66
N PRO A 430 -25.17 -27.49 10.92
CA PRO A 430 -25.42 -26.54 12.01
C PRO A 430 -24.64 -25.23 11.76
N PRO A 431 -25.27 -24.06 12.00
CA PRO A 431 -24.56 -22.79 11.90
C PRO A 431 -23.40 -22.72 12.90
N VAL A 432 -22.32 -22.04 12.51
CA VAL A 432 -21.15 -21.85 13.37
C VAL A 432 -21.43 -20.80 14.45
N ASN A 433 -20.68 -20.88 15.56
CA ASN A 433 -20.69 -19.87 16.62
C ASN A 433 -19.98 -18.59 16.14
N LEU A 434 -20.74 -17.62 15.64
CA LEU A 434 -20.21 -16.37 15.10
C LEU A 434 -19.64 -15.44 16.19
N SER A 435 -19.89 -15.75 17.47
CA SER A 435 -19.36 -14.95 18.59
C SER A 435 -17.85 -15.15 18.81
N GLU A 436 -17.23 -16.17 18.21
CA GLU A 436 -15.84 -16.55 18.44
C GLU A 436 -14.83 -15.79 17.55
N PRO A 437 -13.51 -15.86 17.86
CA PRO A 437 -12.48 -15.11 17.12
C PRO A 437 -12.34 -15.52 15.66
N HIS A 438 -12.77 -16.73 15.28
CA HIS A 438 -12.65 -17.20 13.89
C HIS A 438 -13.45 -16.32 12.92
N THR A 439 -14.55 -15.71 13.38
CA THR A 439 -15.36 -14.79 12.58
C THR A 439 -14.51 -13.61 12.10
N ALA A 440 -13.76 -12.97 13.00
CA ALA A 440 -12.87 -11.87 12.66
C ALA A 440 -11.61 -12.29 11.85
N LEU A 441 -11.34 -13.60 11.68
CA LEU A 441 -10.26 -14.09 10.81
C LEU A 441 -10.66 -14.15 9.33
N HIS A 442 -11.96 -14.11 9.03
CA HIS A 442 -12.46 -13.95 7.67
C HIS A 442 -12.35 -12.49 7.25
N THR A 443 -12.11 -12.23 5.96
CA THR A 443 -12.12 -10.84 5.48
C THR A 443 -13.55 -10.33 5.50
N VAL A 444 -13.73 -9.01 5.62
CA VAL A 444 -15.08 -8.42 5.47
C VAL A 444 -15.66 -8.63 4.08
N GLY A 445 -14.80 -8.80 3.08
CA GLY A 445 -15.19 -9.21 1.74
C GLY A 445 -15.78 -10.62 1.68
N ASP A 446 -15.21 -11.58 2.42
CA ASP A 446 -15.78 -12.92 2.57
C ASP A 446 -17.17 -12.86 3.22
N MET A 447 -17.32 -12.04 4.27
CA MET A 447 -18.61 -11.83 4.94
C MET A 447 -19.64 -11.22 3.99
N TYR A 448 -19.27 -10.16 3.27
CA TYR A 448 -20.13 -9.51 2.28
C TYR A 448 -20.59 -10.50 1.20
N TRP A 449 -19.69 -11.35 0.72
CA TRP A 449 -20.01 -12.40 -0.26
C TRP A 449 -21.06 -13.36 0.29
N TRP A 450 -20.88 -13.89 1.50
CA TRP A 450 -21.82 -14.81 2.13
C TRP A 450 -23.17 -14.17 2.42
N PHE A 451 -23.22 -12.90 2.83
CA PHE A 451 -24.49 -12.21 2.99
C PHE A 451 -25.20 -12.01 1.65
N SER A 452 -24.44 -11.72 0.60
CA SER A 452 -25.02 -11.48 -0.72
C SER A 452 -25.57 -12.77 -1.34
N HIS A 453 -24.80 -13.85 -1.30
CA HIS A 453 -25.06 -15.08 -2.07
C HIS A 453 -25.49 -16.28 -1.22
N GLY A 454 -25.36 -16.20 0.10
CA GLY A 454 -25.63 -17.30 1.02
C GLY A 454 -24.53 -18.36 1.01
N ILE A 455 -24.80 -19.45 1.73
CA ILE A 455 -23.99 -20.67 1.75
C ILE A 455 -24.94 -21.84 1.47
N PRO A 456 -25.22 -22.14 0.19
CA PRO A 456 -26.26 -23.12 -0.18
C PRO A 456 -26.05 -24.50 0.45
N GLN A 457 -24.79 -24.96 0.53
CA GLN A 457 -24.44 -26.25 1.14
C GLN A 457 -24.73 -26.30 2.66
N GLY A 458 -24.77 -25.15 3.32
CA GLY A 458 -25.12 -25.02 4.75
C GLY A 458 -26.59 -24.62 4.98
N GLY A 459 -27.36 -24.38 3.93
CA GLY A 459 -28.74 -23.89 4.02
C GLY A 459 -28.87 -22.40 4.37
N MET A 460 -27.78 -21.62 4.33
CA MET A 460 -27.84 -20.17 4.54
C MET A 460 -28.30 -19.49 3.24
N PRO A 461 -29.40 -18.71 3.24
CA PRO A 461 -29.87 -17.99 2.07
C PRO A 461 -28.99 -16.76 1.77
N GLY A 462 -29.05 -16.27 0.53
CA GLY A 462 -28.49 -14.98 0.15
C GLY A 462 -29.50 -13.85 0.36
N PHE A 463 -29.02 -12.68 0.77
CA PHE A 463 -29.83 -11.52 1.12
C PHE A 463 -29.69 -10.36 0.12
N ALA A 464 -28.95 -10.52 -0.98
CA ALA A 464 -28.72 -9.46 -1.96
C ALA A 464 -30.01 -8.84 -2.55
N ALA A 465 -31.10 -9.62 -2.62
CA ALA A 465 -32.38 -9.18 -3.16
C ALA A 465 -33.25 -8.38 -2.16
N VAL A 466 -32.94 -8.43 -0.86
CA VAL A 466 -33.75 -7.84 0.21
C VAL A 466 -33.00 -6.85 1.10
N THR A 467 -31.70 -6.67 0.85
CA THR A 467 -30.82 -5.74 1.59
C THR A 467 -30.06 -4.86 0.61
N SER A 468 -29.77 -3.63 1.02
CA SER A 468 -28.88 -2.73 0.28
C SER A 468 -27.42 -3.18 0.39
N GLU A 469 -26.53 -2.61 -0.45
CA GLU A 469 -25.10 -2.83 -0.29
C GLU A 469 -24.60 -2.30 1.08
N GLN A 470 -25.10 -1.14 1.50
CA GLN A 470 -24.75 -0.53 2.77
C GLN A 470 -25.16 -1.44 3.95
N ASP A 471 -26.36 -2.03 3.90
CA ASP A 471 -26.86 -2.95 4.94
C ASP A 471 -25.91 -4.14 5.14
N ARG A 472 -25.38 -4.69 4.05
CA ARG A 472 -24.44 -5.82 4.11
C ARG A 472 -23.09 -5.42 4.71
N TRP A 473 -22.63 -4.19 4.46
CA TRP A 473 -21.42 -3.67 5.10
C TRP A 473 -21.63 -3.36 6.59
N ASP A 474 -22.79 -2.79 6.95
CA ASP A 474 -23.18 -2.55 8.33
C ASP A 474 -23.25 -3.87 9.12
N LEU A 475 -23.84 -4.91 8.53
CA LEU A 475 -23.86 -6.27 9.09
C LEU A 475 -22.45 -6.85 9.29
N ALA A 476 -21.53 -6.61 8.35
CA ALA A 476 -20.13 -7.04 8.47
C ALA A 476 -19.40 -6.30 9.61
N ASN A 477 -19.62 -4.99 9.73
CA ASN A 477 -19.10 -4.18 10.84
C ASN A 477 -19.63 -4.70 12.19
N PHE A 478 -20.91 -5.02 12.27
CA PHE A 478 -21.51 -5.64 13.46
C PHE A 478 -20.84 -6.97 13.81
N LEU A 479 -20.76 -7.93 12.88
CA LEU A 479 -20.18 -9.25 13.18
C LEU A 479 -18.71 -9.15 13.60
N ARG A 480 -17.94 -8.22 13.02
CA ARG A 480 -16.56 -7.98 13.45
C ARG A 480 -16.51 -7.41 14.87
N ALA A 481 -17.33 -6.40 15.18
CA ALA A 481 -17.42 -5.84 16.52
C ALA A 481 -17.88 -6.89 17.56
N PHE A 482 -18.84 -7.74 17.16
CA PHE A 482 -19.38 -8.81 17.97
C PHE A 482 -18.33 -9.88 18.30
N SER A 483 -17.56 -10.30 17.30
CA SER A 483 -16.42 -11.22 17.47
C SER A 483 -15.32 -10.60 18.33
N GLN A 484 -14.97 -9.33 18.11
CA GLN A 484 -14.02 -8.59 18.97
C GLN A 484 -14.48 -8.51 20.42
N GLY A 485 -15.79 -8.47 20.67
CA GLY A 485 -16.38 -8.58 22.00
C GLY A 485 -15.96 -9.85 22.75
N PHE A 486 -15.75 -10.97 22.06
CA PHE A 486 -15.24 -12.20 22.69
C PHE A 486 -13.78 -12.06 23.13
N GLU A 487 -12.95 -11.41 22.32
CA GLU A 487 -11.56 -11.13 22.69
C GLU A 487 -11.50 -10.10 23.82
N ALA A 488 -12.41 -9.10 23.81
CA ALA A 488 -12.51 -8.05 24.83
C ALA A 488 -12.82 -8.59 26.24
N ARG A 489 -13.22 -9.86 26.39
CA ARG A 489 -13.39 -10.51 27.70
C ARG A 489 -12.12 -10.52 28.56
N ILE A 490 -10.95 -10.43 27.94
CA ILE A 490 -9.66 -10.35 28.64
C ILE A 490 -9.31 -8.92 29.08
N LEU A 491 -10.07 -7.90 28.63
CA LEU A 491 -9.85 -6.53 29.08
C LEU A 491 -10.14 -6.42 30.57
N SER A 492 -9.21 -5.79 31.27
CA SER A 492 -9.28 -5.51 32.69
C SER A 492 -9.12 -4.01 32.94
N PRO A 493 -9.32 -3.55 34.18
CA PRO A 493 -8.92 -2.21 34.61
C PRO A 493 -7.44 -1.89 34.46
N GLN A 494 -6.57 -2.89 34.25
CA GLN A 494 -5.13 -2.73 34.12
C GLN A 494 -4.68 -2.81 32.67
N ILE A 495 -3.82 -1.88 32.27
CA ILE A 495 -3.24 -1.85 30.94
C ILE A 495 -2.15 -2.91 30.81
N VAL A 496 -2.27 -3.72 29.77
CA VAL A 496 -1.15 -4.53 29.27
C VAL A 496 -0.26 -3.64 28.41
N ARG A 497 0.97 -3.41 28.89
CA ARG A 497 1.94 -2.57 28.19
C ARG A 497 2.29 -3.12 26.81
N ASN A 498 2.54 -2.22 25.87
CA ASN A 498 2.99 -2.51 24.52
C ASN A 498 2.06 -3.42 23.69
N SER A 499 0.76 -3.48 24.03
CA SER A 499 -0.19 -4.38 23.40
C SER A 499 -1.50 -3.68 22.96
N PRO A 500 -1.45 -2.71 22.03
CA PRO A 500 -2.66 -2.18 21.39
C PRO A 500 -3.16 -3.16 20.33
N TRP A 501 -4.40 -3.63 20.46
CA TRP A 501 -4.99 -4.60 19.54
C TRP A 501 -6.46 -4.32 19.18
N LEU A 502 -7.22 -3.68 20.08
CA LEU A 502 -8.64 -3.39 19.87
C LEU A 502 -8.86 -1.93 19.47
N GLY A 503 -9.14 -1.67 18.20
CA GLY A 503 -9.51 -0.33 17.73
C GLY A 503 -10.89 0.08 18.27
N ALA A 504 -11.00 1.32 18.76
CA ALA A 504 -12.26 1.84 19.27
C ALA A 504 -13.25 2.14 18.12
N PRO A 505 -14.51 1.63 18.17
CA PRO A 505 -15.56 2.05 17.25
C PRO A 505 -15.76 3.56 17.30
N ASN A 506 -15.74 4.21 16.15
CA ASN A 506 -15.76 5.67 16.09
C ASN A 506 -17.21 6.20 16.03
N PHE A 507 -17.43 7.44 16.48
CA PHE A 507 -18.75 8.07 16.47
C PHE A 507 -18.66 9.59 16.45
N TYR A 508 -19.73 10.21 15.95
CA TYR A 508 -19.96 11.65 15.98
C TYR A 508 -20.79 12.03 17.19
N TYR A 509 -20.55 13.22 17.73
CA TYR A 509 -21.32 13.79 18.84
C TYR A 509 -21.35 15.31 18.75
N GLU A 510 -22.41 15.90 19.31
CA GLU A 510 -22.53 17.36 19.34
C GLU A 510 -21.79 17.97 20.55
N THR A 511 -21.19 19.13 20.34
CA THR A 511 -20.58 19.96 21.39
C THR A 511 -21.14 21.38 21.32
N ALA A 512 -20.89 22.17 22.37
CA ALA A 512 -21.24 23.60 22.36
C ALA A 512 -20.56 24.40 21.22
N GLN A 513 -19.52 23.85 20.58
CA GLN A 513 -18.75 24.50 19.51
C GLN A 513 -19.07 23.92 18.12
N GLY A 514 -19.95 22.91 18.01
CA GLY A 514 -20.29 22.21 16.78
C GLY A 514 -20.15 20.70 16.88
N GLU A 515 -20.24 20.02 15.74
CA GLU A 515 -20.06 18.57 15.62
C GLU A 515 -18.59 18.19 15.88
N ALA A 516 -18.39 17.13 16.65
CA ALA A 516 -17.08 16.55 16.95
C ALA A 516 -17.10 15.04 16.75
N GLU A 517 -15.92 14.45 16.60
CA GLU A 517 -15.74 13.02 16.35
C GLU A 517 -14.80 12.41 17.41
N LEU A 518 -15.05 11.17 17.84
CA LEU A 518 -14.18 10.51 18.82
C LEU A 518 -12.71 10.50 18.36
N LYS A 519 -12.49 10.32 17.05
CA LYS A 519 -11.15 10.26 16.48
C LYS A 519 -10.40 11.60 16.50
N ASP A 520 -11.06 12.73 16.76
CA ASP A 520 -10.42 14.05 16.87
C ASP A 520 -9.40 14.12 18.01
N TRP A 521 -9.51 13.20 18.98
CA TRP A 521 -8.58 13.05 20.10
C TRP A 521 -7.35 12.21 19.76
N ARG A 522 -7.34 11.50 18.63
CA ARG A 522 -6.18 10.72 18.18
C ARG A 522 -4.97 11.64 17.98
N GLU A 523 -3.83 11.11 18.35
CA GLU A 523 -2.52 11.75 18.44
C GLU A 523 -2.46 12.97 19.38
N ARG A 524 -3.55 13.30 20.09
CA ARG A 524 -3.63 14.40 21.05
C ARG A 524 -3.67 13.89 22.49
N GLN A 525 -4.71 13.16 22.87
CA GLN A 525 -4.99 12.79 24.26
C GLN A 525 -5.70 11.43 24.37
N PRO A 526 -5.44 10.65 25.44
CA PRO A 526 -6.30 9.52 25.80
C PRO A 526 -7.70 9.99 26.20
N VAL A 527 -8.69 9.12 25.98
CA VAL A 527 -10.11 9.38 26.26
C VAL A 527 -10.65 8.30 27.18
N LEU A 528 -11.30 8.69 28.28
CA LEU A 528 -12.16 7.81 29.07
C LEU A 528 -13.60 7.97 28.60
N LEU A 529 -14.15 6.92 27.99
CA LEU A 529 -15.57 6.82 27.69
C LEU A 529 -16.30 6.25 28.89
N VAL A 530 -17.34 6.95 29.34
CA VAL A 530 -18.15 6.58 30.52
C VAL A 530 -19.59 6.40 30.09
N PHE A 531 -20.03 5.17 29.94
CA PHE A 531 -21.43 4.83 29.66
C PHE A 531 -22.19 4.73 30.97
N PHE A 532 -23.31 5.43 31.09
CA PHE A 532 -24.07 5.47 32.33
C PHE A 532 -25.58 5.53 32.11
N ASP A 533 -26.34 4.89 32.99
CA ASP A 533 -27.78 5.09 33.13
C ASP A 533 -28.04 6.12 34.24
N PRO A 534 -28.59 7.31 33.94
CA PRO A 534 -28.83 8.36 34.92
C PRO A 534 -29.84 7.96 36.01
N ARG A 535 -30.64 6.92 35.79
CA ARG A 535 -31.59 6.41 36.80
C ARG A 535 -30.88 5.65 37.91
N GLN A 536 -29.69 5.11 37.65
CA GLN A 536 -28.92 4.29 38.59
C GLN A 536 -28.10 5.14 39.56
N ALA A 537 -28.27 4.91 40.87
CA ALA A 537 -27.58 5.67 41.90
C ALA A 537 -26.05 5.54 41.83
N GLN A 538 -25.55 4.34 41.57
CA GLN A 538 -24.12 4.08 41.42
C GLN A 538 -23.49 4.85 40.26
N SER A 539 -24.21 4.98 39.14
CA SER A 539 -23.74 5.72 37.97
C SER A 539 -23.61 7.21 38.27
N ARG A 540 -24.60 7.78 38.95
CA ARG A 540 -24.55 9.19 39.39
C ARG A 540 -23.39 9.45 40.34
N ALA A 541 -23.19 8.59 41.34
CA ALA A 541 -22.07 8.71 42.28
C ALA A 541 -20.70 8.67 41.58
N ARG A 542 -20.55 7.81 40.56
CA ARG A 542 -19.32 7.74 39.77
C ARG A 542 -19.07 9.01 38.96
N LEU A 543 -20.11 9.58 38.34
CA LEU A 543 -19.97 10.85 37.62
C LEU A 543 -19.56 11.99 38.56
N ASP A 544 -20.09 12.03 39.78
CA ASP A 544 -19.69 13.01 40.79
C ASP A 544 -18.22 12.84 41.20
N HIS A 545 -17.74 11.61 41.36
CA HIS A 545 -16.32 11.34 41.62
C HIS A 545 -15.42 11.82 40.47
N LEU A 546 -15.81 11.54 39.22
CA LEU A 546 -15.06 11.98 38.04
C LEU A 546 -15.07 13.51 37.89
N ALA A 547 -16.19 14.16 38.25
CA ALA A 547 -16.31 15.61 38.25
C ALA A 547 -15.41 16.25 39.32
N ALA A 548 -15.35 15.65 40.51
CA ALA A 548 -14.50 16.12 41.60
C ALA A 548 -12.99 16.03 41.25
N SER A 549 -12.57 15.02 40.48
CA SER A 549 -11.18 14.85 40.04
C SER A 549 -10.88 15.39 38.64
N HIS A 550 -11.78 16.17 38.04
CA HIS A 550 -11.65 16.64 36.65
C HIS A 550 -10.37 17.46 36.40
N ALA A 551 -9.98 18.34 37.33
CA ALA A 551 -8.75 19.12 37.21
C ALA A 551 -7.50 18.23 37.13
N LEU A 552 -7.48 17.12 37.88
CA LEU A 552 -6.39 16.15 37.84
C LEU A 552 -6.38 15.39 36.51
N HIS A 553 -7.55 15.03 35.97
CA HIS A 553 -7.64 14.38 34.65
C HIS A 553 -7.02 15.26 33.56
N LEU A 554 -7.35 16.55 33.53
CA LEU A 554 -6.77 17.50 32.57
C LEU A 554 -5.26 17.67 32.74
N GLN A 555 -4.74 17.73 33.97
CA GLN A 555 -3.29 17.77 34.24
C GLN A 555 -2.56 16.52 33.74
N GLN A 556 -3.22 15.36 33.75
CA GLN A 556 -2.68 14.11 33.22
C GLN A 556 -2.96 13.93 31.71
N GLY A 557 -3.59 14.92 31.07
CA GLY A 557 -3.96 14.88 29.66
C GLY A 557 -5.07 13.89 29.32
N LEU A 558 -5.92 13.51 30.27
CA LEU A 558 -7.08 12.63 30.07
C LEU A 558 -8.33 13.47 29.75
N GLN A 559 -8.97 13.16 28.63
CA GLN A 559 -10.30 13.65 28.31
C GLN A 559 -11.37 12.68 28.82
N VAL A 560 -12.44 13.19 29.44
CA VAL A 560 -13.61 12.38 29.83
C VAL A 560 -14.78 12.71 28.90
N LEU A 561 -15.42 11.66 28.37
CA LEU A 561 -16.62 11.74 27.55
C LEU A 561 -17.67 10.81 28.18
N ALA A 562 -18.77 11.39 28.66
CA ALA A 562 -19.83 10.62 29.31
C ALA A 562 -21.00 10.43 28.34
N ILE A 563 -21.47 9.19 28.17
CA ILE A 563 -22.54 8.81 27.24
C ILE A 563 -23.75 8.35 28.04
N ALA A 564 -24.87 9.06 27.91
CA ALA A 564 -26.10 8.73 28.60
C ALA A 564 -26.84 7.60 27.87
N ILE A 565 -26.84 6.39 28.41
CA ILE A 565 -27.37 5.18 27.74
C ILE A 565 -28.85 5.35 27.33
N ASP A 566 -29.64 6.08 28.11
CA ASP A 566 -31.06 6.35 27.83
C ASP A 566 -31.31 7.66 27.07
N GLY A 567 -30.25 8.32 26.61
CA GLY A 567 -30.27 9.61 25.91
C GLY A 567 -30.61 10.80 26.82
N ARG A 568 -30.71 10.63 28.14
CA ARG A 568 -31.11 11.71 29.05
C ARG A 568 -29.90 12.37 29.70
N ALA A 569 -29.78 13.67 29.52
CA ALA A 569 -28.78 14.46 30.22
C ALA A 569 -28.99 14.38 31.75
N PRO A 570 -27.91 14.37 32.55
CA PRO A 570 -28.02 14.48 33.99
C PRO A 570 -28.62 15.85 34.36
N PRO A 571 -29.38 15.94 35.47
CA PRO A 571 -30.03 17.18 35.89
C PRO A 571 -29.04 18.30 36.30
N ARG A 572 -27.76 17.96 36.49
CA ARG A 572 -26.69 18.89 36.85
C ARG A 572 -25.65 18.92 35.73
N ALA A 573 -25.18 20.12 35.39
CA ALA A 573 -24.06 20.30 34.47
C ALA A 573 -22.77 19.67 35.04
N LEU A 574 -22.10 18.86 34.23
CA LEU A 574 -20.83 18.23 34.55
C LEU A 574 -19.68 19.00 33.88
N PRO A 575 -18.45 18.95 34.43
CA PRO A 575 -17.32 19.72 33.91
C PRO A 575 -16.71 19.13 32.63
N PHE A 576 -17.24 18.01 32.14
CA PHE A 576 -16.84 17.31 30.92
C PHE A 576 -18.04 17.11 29.99
N THR A 577 -17.79 16.74 28.74
CA THR A 577 -18.83 16.59 27.72
C THR A 577 -19.74 15.40 28.04
N VAL A 578 -21.05 15.63 27.96
CA VAL A 578 -22.08 14.60 28.06
C VAL A 578 -22.75 14.46 26.70
N VAL A 579 -22.67 13.27 26.13
CA VAL A 579 -23.26 12.91 24.83
C VAL A 579 -24.62 12.25 25.07
N THR A 580 -25.65 12.86 24.50
CA THR A 580 -27.03 12.36 24.51
C THR A 580 -27.48 11.93 23.11
N ASP A 581 -27.02 12.62 22.08
CA ASP A 581 -27.37 12.35 20.69
C ASP A 581 -26.64 11.11 20.18
N GLY A 582 -27.38 10.19 19.54
CA GLY A 582 -26.85 8.90 19.09
C GLY A 582 -26.37 7.97 20.22
N ALA A 583 -26.68 8.29 21.48
CA ALA A 583 -26.14 7.56 22.63
C ALA A 583 -26.58 6.08 22.67
N ALA A 584 -27.77 5.77 22.14
CA ALA A 584 -28.26 4.41 22.03
C ALA A 584 -27.41 3.58 21.05
N GLU A 585 -27.09 4.13 19.88
CA GLU A 585 -26.26 3.50 18.86
C GLU A 585 -24.80 3.35 19.33
N ILE A 586 -24.26 4.39 19.98
CA ILE A 586 -22.93 4.33 20.61
C ILE A 586 -22.90 3.22 21.67
N TRP A 587 -23.91 3.16 22.54
CA TRP A 587 -23.99 2.10 23.55
C TRP A 587 -24.14 0.72 22.91
N SER A 588 -25.00 0.55 21.90
CA SER A 588 -25.19 -0.73 21.21
C SER A 588 -23.87 -1.31 20.71
N ALA A 589 -23.00 -0.48 20.14
CA ALA A 589 -21.68 -0.89 19.66
C ALA A 589 -20.70 -1.20 20.80
N TYR A 590 -20.60 -0.34 21.81
CA TYR A 590 -19.65 -0.53 22.93
C TYR A 590 -20.08 -1.59 23.93
N GLN A 591 -21.37 -1.88 24.04
CA GLN A 591 -21.91 -2.94 24.86
C GLN A 591 -21.37 -4.31 24.40
N LEU A 592 -21.10 -4.49 23.10
CA LEU A 592 -20.46 -5.70 22.56
C LEU A 592 -19.08 -5.95 23.20
N LEU A 593 -18.36 -4.87 23.52
CA LEU A 593 -17.05 -4.90 24.18
C LEU A 593 -17.14 -5.06 25.71
N SER A 594 -18.35 -5.14 26.28
CA SER A 594 -18.58 -5.29 27.72
C SER A 594 -18.66 -6.76 28.19
N ARG A 595 -18.57 -7.73 27.28
CA ARG A 595 -18.54 -9.17 27.59
C ARG A 595 -17.33 -9.47 28.48
N SER A 596 -17.47 -10.32 29.51
CA SER A 596 -16.37 -10.66 30.42
C SER A 596 -16.19 -12.17 30.60
N LEU A 597 -15.12 -12.56 31.30
CA LEU A 597 -14.93 -13.94 31.75
C LEU A 597 -15.75 -14.26 33.00
N GLY A 598 -16.04 -13.26 33.85
CA GLY A 598 -16.76 -13.42 35.11
C GLY A 598 -18.27 -13.56 34.94
N ASN A 599 -18.85 -12.93 33.91
CA ASN A 599 -20.26 -13.02 33.60
C ASN A 599 -20.46 -13.39 32.12
N ARG A 600 -20.76 -14.66 31.87
CA ARG A 600 -21.08 -15.16 30.52
C ARG A 600 -22.54 -14.91 30.11
N GLY A 601 -23.39 -14.50 31.04
CA GLY A 601 -24.85 -14.40 30.89
C GLY A 601 -25.53 -15.66 30.37
N ASP A 602 -26.73 -15.50 29.84
CA ASP A 602 -27.41 -16.55 29.08
C ASP A 602 -26.94 -16.57 27.62
N GLY A 603 -27.25 -17.65 26.90
CA GLY A 603 -26.91 -17.79 25.48
C GLY A 603 -27.59 -16.77 24.55
N GLN A 604 -28.49 -15.93 25.06
CA GLN A 604 -29.23 -14.93 24.28
C GLN A 604 -28.55 -13.56 24.33
N GLN A 605 -28.02 -13.14 25.48
CA GLN A 605 -27.42 -11.82 25.69
C GLN A 605 -25.94 -11.85 26.06
N LEU A 606 -25.33 -13.02 26.32
CA LEU A 606 -23.89 -13.18 26.58
C LEU A 606 -23.33 -12.26 27.69
N GLY A 607 -24.15 -11.94 28.69
CA GLY A 607 -23.78 -11.07 29.82
C GLY A 607 -23.83 -9.57 29.50
N MET A 608 -24.37 -9.21 28.33
CA MET A 608 -24.49 -7.83 27.85
C MET A 608 -25.81 -7.20 28.30
N ASN A 609 -25.94 -6.90 29.59
CA ASN A 609 -27.05 -6.12 30.13
C ASN A 609 -26.56 -5.26 31.30
N ARG A 610 -25.79 -4.22 30.97
CA ARG A 610 -25.09 -3.39 31.94
C ARG A 610 -25.69 -2.00 31.93
N SER A 611 -25.83 -1.41 33.11
CA SER A 611 -26.28 -0.03 33.26
C SER A 611 -25.13 0.97 33.31
N HIS A 612 -23.89 0.48 33.28
CA HIS A 612 -22.68 1.30 33.33
C HIS A 612 -21.47 0.51 32.82
N ALA A 613 -20.59 1.17 32.08
CA ALA A 613 -19.28 0.64 31.68
C ALA A 613 -18.32 1.78 31.35
N GLU A 614 -17.03 1.61 31.63
CA GLU A 614 -16.01 2.58 31.25
C GLU A 614 -14.95 1.94 30.36
N PHE A 615 -14.50 2.66 29.34
CA PHE A 615 -13.44 2.23 28.43
C PHE A 615 -12.38 3.32 28.34
N LEU A 616 -11.13 2.97 28.62
CA LEU A 616 -9.99 3.85 28.43
C LEU A 616 -9.39 3.61 27.05
N ILE A 617 -9.42 4.65 26.21
CA ILE A 617 -8.87 4.67 24.87
C ILE A 617 -7.56 5.46 24.89
N ASP A 618 -6.50 4.91 24.31
CA ASP A 618 -5.22 5.61 24.22
C ASP A 618 -5.24 6.72 23.15
N ARG A 619 -4.20 7.55 23.17
CA ARG A 619 -4.02 8.64 22.19
C ARG A 619 -3.87 8.13 20.75
N TYR A 620 -3.84 6.84 20.46
CA TYR A 620 -3.80 6.32 19.10
C TYR A 620 -5.12 5.68 18.67
N GLY A 621 -6.15 5.70 19.53
CA GLY A 621 -7.50 5.22 19.20
C GLY A 621 -7.75 3.74 19.54
N TYR A 622 -6.93 3.12 20.39
CA TYR A 622 -7.12 1.74 20.83
C TYR A 622 -7.74 1.67 22.22
N VAL A 623 -8.68 0.76 22.44
CA VAL A 623 -9.23 0.43 23.78
C VAL A 623 -8.18 -0.36 24.56
N ARG A 624 -7.81 0.13 25.75
CA ARG A 624 -6.68 -0.40 26.54
C ARG A 624 -7.07 -0.93 27.91
N ALA A 625 -8.14 -0.41 28.50
CA ALA A 625 -8.66 -0.88 29.78
C ALA A 625 -10.18 -0.70 29.84
N ARG A 626 -10.81 -1.46 30.73
CA ARG A 626 -12.26 -1.46 30.92
C ARG A 626 -12.62 -1.62 32.38
N TRP A 627 -13.61 -0.85 32.84
CA TRP A 627 -14.22 -1.00 34.16
C TRP A 627 -15.67 -1.43 34.04
N LEU A 628 -16.03 -2.48 34.79
CA LEU A 628 -17.37 -3.06 34.85
C LEU A 628 -17.79 -3.08 36.33
N PRO A 629 -18.75 -2.23 36.75
CA PRO A 629 -19.05 -2.04 38.17
C PRO A 629 -19.54 -3.29 38.90
N ASP A 630 -20.22 -4.20 38.19
CA ASP A 630 -20.72 -5.46 38.73
C ASP A 630 -19.61 -6.51 38.96
N GLU A 631 -18.41 -6.30 38.41
CA GLU A 631 -17.28 -7.23 38.54
C GLU A 631 -16.14 -6.68 39.41
N ASP A 632 -15.91 -5.37 39.40
CA ASP A 632 -14.91 -4.72 40.26
C ASP A 632 -15.43 -3.40 40.86
N PRO A 633 -16.40 -3.44 41.80
CA PRO A 633 -16.99 -2.23 42.39
C PRO A 633 -15.95 -1.35 43.11
N GLN A 634 -15.01 -1.99 43.82
CA GLN A 634 -14.00 -1.30 44.62
C GLN A 634 -12.93 -0.64 43.73
N GLY A 635 -12.40 -1.36 42.74
CA GLY A 635 -11.44 -0.80 41.80
C GLY A 635 -12.05 0.25 40.86
N TRP A 636 -13.31 0.09 40.47
CA TRP A 636 -14.06 1.08 39.69
C TRP A 636 -14.20 2.41 40.41
N SER A 637 -14.48 2.40 41.71
CA SER A 637 -14.64 3.64 42.49
C SER A 637 -13.33 4.41 42.75
N ALA A 638 -12.17 3.77 42.58
CA ALA A 638 -10.86 4.32 42.98
C ALA A 638 -10.19 5.16 41.87
N CYS A 639 -10.37 6.49 41.89
CA CYS A 639 -9.79 7.40 40.88
C CYS A 639 -8.26 7.31 40.75
N GLY A 640 -7.53 6.98 41.82
CA GLY A 640 -6.07 6.80 41.77
C GLY A 640 -5.64 5.70 40.80
N LYS A 641 -6.38 4.59 40.74
CA LYS A 641 -6.07 3.47 39.82
C LYS A 641 -6.23 3.87 38.35
N LEU A 642 -7.21 4.72 38.03
CA LEU A 642 -7.39 5.27 36.69
C LEU A 642 -6.19 6.14 36.30
N ILE A 643 -5.74 7.04 37.18
CA ILE A 643 -4.60 7.91 36.91
C ILE A 643 -3.31 7.11 36.68
N GLU A 644 -3.07 6.05 37.47
CA GLU A 644 -1.93 5.14 37.24
C GLU A 644 -1.95 4.54 35.83
N GLN A 645 -3.13 4.17 35.34
CA GLN A 645 -3.29 3.64 33.98
C GLN A 645 -3.00 4.70 32.91
N VAL A 646 -3.52 5.93 33.08
CA VAL A 646 -3.25 7.04 32.14
C VAL A 646 -1.76 7.34 32.07
N GLN A 647 -1.07 7.37 33.20
CA GLN A 647 0.38 7.59 33.25
C GLN A 647 1.15 6.47 32.55
N ALA A 648 0.69 5.22 32.67
CA ALA A 648 1.26 4.10 31.93
C ALA A 648 1.15 4.32 30.40
N LEU A 649 -0.01 4.76 29.89
CA LEU A 649 -0.20 5.06 28.45
C LEU A 649 0.64 6.24 27.98
N ALA A 650 0.78 7.28 28.81
CA ALA A 650 1.54 8.47 28.44
C ALA A 650 3.00 8.13 28.06
N SER A 651 3.56 7.09 28.71
CA SER A 651 4.93 6.60 28.47
C SER A 651 5.10 5.72 27.23
N GLU A 652 4.02 5.23 26.61
CA GLU A 652 4.13 4.34 25.45
C GLU A 652 4.40 5.12 24.15
N PRO A 653 5.37 4.67 23.32
CA PRO A 653 5.58 5.26 22.00
C PRO A 653 4.41 4.93 21.06
N ARG A 654 4.42 5.49 19.85
CA ARG A 654 3.51 5.05 18.78
C ARG A 654 3.87 3.62 18.35
N LEU A 655 3.14 2.66 18.88
CA LEU A 655 3.37 1.23 18.61
C LEU A 655 2.70 0.75 17.31
N ARG A 656 1.57 1.36 16.95
CA ARG A 656 0.79 1.06 15.74
C ARG A 656 0.23 2.35 15.14
N PRO A 657 -0.06 2.40 13.83
CA PRO A 657 -0.87 3.48 13.26
C PRO A 657 -2.27 3.47 13.91
N PRO A 658 -2.98 4.60 13.94
CA PRO A 658 -4.37 4.62 14.35
C PRO A 658 -5.24 3.63 13.55
N PRO A 659 -6.32 3.09 14.13
CA PRO A 659 -7.23 2.20 13.42
C PRO A 659 -7.78 2.86 12.15
N ASP A 660 -7.78 2.11 11.03
CA ASP A 660 -8.36 2.55 9.78
C ASP A 660 -9.87 2.87 9.94
N ASP A 661 -10.34 3.87 9.20
CA ASP A 661 -11.75 4.27 9.21
C ASP A 661 -12.67 3.20 8.63
N HIS A 662 -12.11 2.28 7.83
CA HIS A 662 -12.84 1.17 7.23
C HIS A 662 -12.25 -0.14 7.70
N VAL A 663 -13.13 -1.13 7.76
CA VAL A 663 -12.70 -2.49 8.03
C VAL A 663 -12.06 -3.09 6.77
N HIS A 664 -10.91 -3.74 6.96
CA HIS A 664 -10.17 -4.47 5.93
C HIS A 664 -10.05 -5.95 6.29
#